data_AF-A0A815RX34-F1
#
_entry.id   AF-A0A815RX34-F1
#
_cell.length_a   1.000
_cell.length_b   1.000
_cell.length_c   1.000
_cell.angle_alpha   90.00
_cell.angle_beta   90.00
_cell.angle_gamma   90.00
#
_symmetry.space_group_name_H-M   'P 1'
#
loop_
_entity.id
_entity.type
_entity.pdbx_description
1 polymer ?
#
loop_
_entity_poly.entity_id
_entity_poly.type
_entity_poly.pdbx_seq_one_letter_code
_entity_poly.pdbx_strand_id
1 'polypeptide(L)'
;MKSQTGIVLANALLLLLISCESTALYQKSINWDSRTHQQTYTDVMARSDFGSVTGWQNSRAMISNGGLRITIEKNALSGAGGLISNTGVPGGTAYELDFDVKFHSQFEWSRGGKVGFGFGVGNGNTGCNLPTDGAGGSLRLMWYNNGNRVYFQPYIYHFGMPGPCGSNFGKSYPSTGSLQKGQWYNVHMYIKSNTGSNTNGHMQIKINGETLIDQSIRWTTNDSKRFINRLSFHTFRGGKADEWKSNTDGYIYYDNLSVRQIKSTALLYQKSINWNDRVHQRTYTDIMARSDFGSVTGWQNSRAMISNGALRITLKKNELSVAGGLVANTKLPEGSAYELQFDVKFHSQFDWSRGGKVGFGLGIGNRNTGCNLPTDGAGGTLRLMWYNTRNQVYFRPYIYHYGMSGPCGSTFNKSYPSTDTLKKAKWYKVYMYAKSNTGNNPNGHVKVLVNGTTLIDQNIRWTTNDRKRLINNLSFTTFRGGKEDWWKSDANGYIYYDNLIVRQIINSQLSCDEASYVDRVEWGARKPSSITNLTSQPLSFYVIHHSETPPCYDDVSCVERVKGIQYYHQIGRGWVDIGYHFLVGENGKAYEGRGWNREAAHSLEWNNDAYGICIIGNFTMASPNEKASNAIRSLIDCGVKSGHVKENYYLITHRQSQRPGYTECPGDGALGVLSKWPRYCSFQNSGAPLKTNQTQISLALDFCEKEFSSTASSSTYLITPLILHCLLLFYFLILKAYPNMWTFIKCVQNEENRFRQLLLQMNAGAQARKKTAATSFIQKRIDTLNERYKNGEIDVDQLLDGFSLPIAKQKK
;
A
#
# COMPACT_ATOMS: atom_id res chain seq x y z
N MET A 1 15.56 40.47 -1.22
CA MET A 1 15.42 39.79 -2.52
C MET A 1 16.45 38.68 -2.82
N LYS A 2 17.46 38.39 -1.96
CA LYS A 2 18.36 37.22 -2.13
C LYS A 2 18.06 36.02 -1.20
N SER A 3 17.09 36.12 -0.28
CA SER A 3 16.69 35.01 0.60
C SER A 3 15.56 34.15 0.05
N GLN A 4 14.82 34.61 -0.97
CA GLN A 4 13.68 33.85 -1.51
C GLN A 4 14.08 32.80 -2.54
N THR A 5 15.17 32.98 -3.30
CA THR A 5 15.60 31.98 -4.31
C THR A 5 16.26 30.74 -3.71
N GLY A 6 17.00 30.86 -2.60
CA GLY A 6 17.58 29.72 -1.89
C GLY A 6 16.55 28.90 -1.10
N ILE A 7 15.56 29.57 -0.51
CA ILE A 7 14.45 28.92 0.21
C ILE A 7 13.51 28.22 -0.78
N VAL A 8 13.29 28.76 -1.98
CA VAL A 8 12.46 28.11 -3.02
C VAL A 8 13.14 26.88 -3.60
N LEU A 9 14.46 26.86 -3.79
CA LEU A 9 15.20 25.68 -4.26
C LEU A 9 15.33 24.60 -3.17
N ALA A 10 15.60 24.99 -1.92
CA ALA A 10 15.63 24.06 -0.79
C ALA A 10 14.25 23.50 -0.46
N ASN A 11 13.19 24.32 -0.52
CA ASN A 11 11.81 23.83 -0.36
C ASN A 11 11.34 23.05 -1.58
N ALA A 12 11.80 23.31 -2.80
CA ALA A 12 11.49 22.47 -3.96
C ALA A 12 12.18 21.10 -3.87
N LEU A 13 13.44 21.05 -3.39
CA LEU A 13 14.15 19.80 -3.13
C LEU A 13 13.57 19.06 -1.92
N LEU A 14 13.11 19.78 -0.90
CA LEU A 14 12.41 19.24 0.27
C LEU A 14 10.98 18.82 -0.08
N LEU A 15 10.26 19.47 -0.99
CA LEU A 15 8.96 19.03 -1.52
C LEU A 15 9.12 17.85 -2.49
N LEU A 16 10.23 17.76 -3.21
CA LEU A 16 10.59 16.58 -4.01
C LEU A 16 10.99 15.39 -3.10
N LEU A 17 11.65 15.64 -1.96
CA LEU A 17 11.99 14.62 -0.95
C LEU A 17 10.82 14.27 -0.01
N ILE A 18 9.88 15.19 0.27
CA ILE A 18 8.66 14.98 1.07
C ILE A 18 7.54 14.34 0.23
N SER A 19 7.66 14.32 -1.10
CA SER A 19 6.69 13.63 -1.96
C SER A 19 6.82 12.10 -2.01
N CYS A 20 7.70 11.48 -1.22
CA CYS A 20 7.87 10.03 -1.23
C CYS A 20 8.15 9.45 0.16
N GLU A 21 7.10 9.23 0.95
CA GLU A 21 6.81 7.95 1.61
C GLU A 21 5.43 8.02 2.28
N SER A 22 4.40 8.30 1.47
CA SER A 22 3.19 7.50 1.68
C SER A 22 3.62 6.07 1.40
N THR A 23 3.52 5.12 2.34
CA THR A 23 3.64 3.70 2.01
C THR A 23 2.41 3.27 1.20
N ALA A 24 2.22 3.88 0.03
CA ALA A 24 1.33 3.40 -0.98
C ALA A 24 1.83 2.00 -1.34
N LEU A 25 0.93 1.02 -1.26
CA LEU A 25 1.21 -0.32 -1.76
C LEU A 25 1.77 -0.20 -3.17
N TYR A 26 2.85 -0.95 -3.45
CA TYR A 26 3.50 -0.89 -4.76
C TYR A 26 2.46 -1.08 -5.86
N GLN A 27 2.35 -0.11 -6.76
CA GLN A 27 1.50 -0.19 -7.92
C GLN A 27 2.28 0.28 -9.14
N LYS A 28 2.16 -0.46 -10.24
CA LYS A 28 2.77 -0.13 -11.51
C LYS A 28 1.77 -0.34 -12.62
N SER A 29 1.59 0.66 -13.47
CA SER A 29 0.80 0.54 -14.70
C SER A 29 1.66 1.00 -15.87
N ILE A 30 1.73 0.17 -16.92
CA ILE A 30 2.53 0.39 -18.12
C ILE A 30 1.63 0.09 -19.32
N ASN A 31 1.34 1.12 -20.09
CA ASN A 31 0.88 1.03 -21.48
C ASN A 31 1.94 1.70 -22.36
N TRP A 32 2.16 1.17 -23.55
CA TRP A 32 3.23 1.66 -24.43
C TRP A 32 2.71 2.71 -25.43
N ASP A 33 1.51 3.24 -25.21
CA ASP A 33 0.78 4.19 -26.07
C ASP A 33 1.58 5.45 -26.42
N SER A 34 2.40 5.94 -25.48
CA SER A 34 3.20 7.16 -25.67
C SER A 34 4.48 6.94 -26.48
N ARG A 35 4.81 5.69 -26.84
CA ARG A 35 6.07 5.35 -27.50
C ARG A 35 5.91 5.24 -29.01
N THR A 36 6.98 5.58 -29.71
CA THR A 36 7.00 5.62 -31.17
C THR A 36 6.91 4.21 -31.75
N HIS A 37 6.02 4.02 -32.73
CA HIS A 37 5.92 2.75 -33.45
C HIS A 37 7.26 2.38 -34.13
N GLN A 38 7.60 1.09 -34.14
CA GLN A 38 8.83 0.50 -34.69
C GLN A 38 10.12 0.90 -33.96
N GLN A 39 10.01 1.59 -32.81
CA GLN A 39 11.16 1.88 -31.98
C GLN A 39 11.64 0.62 -31.24
N THR A 40 12.94 0.38 -31.23
CA THR A 40 13.56 -0.61 -30.33
C THR A 40 13.31 -0.22 -28.88
N TYR A 41 12.74 -1.14 -28.12
CA TYR A 41 12.45 -0.93 -26.70
C TYR A 41 13.62 -1.45 -25.86
N THR A 42 14.55 -0.54 -25.57
CA THR A 42 15.83 -0.87 -24.94
C THR A 42 15.69 -1.19 -23.46
N ASP A 43 16.74 -1.80 -22.89
CA ASP A 43 16.94 -2.00 -21.46
C ASP A 43 16.86 -0.69 -20.67
N VAL A 44 17.33 0.43 -21.23
CA VAL A 44 17.18 1.76 -20.60
C VAL A 44 15.71 2.16 -20.49
N MET A 45 14.93 1.95 -21.56
CA MET A 45 13.49 2.22 -21.54
C MET A 45 12.75 1.26 -20.61
N ALA A 46 13.14 -0.02 -20.61
CA ALA A 46 12.60 -1.01 -19.70
C ALA A 46 12.95 -0.70 -18.23
N ARG A 47 14.15 -0.20 -17.91
CA ARG A 47 14.47 0.28 -16.55
C ARG A 47 13.65 1.50 -16.16
N SER A 48 13.41 2.41 -17.09
CA SER A 48 12.54 3.57 -16.84
C SER A 48 11.11 3.13 -16.52
N ASP A 49 10.58 2.15 -17.26
CA ASP A 49 9.21 1.69 -17.08
C ASP A 49 9.08 0.74 -15.89
N PHE A 50 9.94 -0.27 -15.75
CA PHE A 50 9.80 -1.32 -14.74
C PHE A 50 10.61 -1.07 -13.46
N GLY A 51 11.55 -0.11 -13.47
CA GLY A 51 12.54 0.07 -12.41
C GLY A 51 13.75 -0.84 -12.62
N SER A 52 13.93 -1.85 -11.77
CA SER A 52 15.02 -2.83 -11.99
C SER A 52 14.62 -3.82 -13.10
N VAL A 53 15.51 -4.07 -14.07
CA VAL A 53 15.36 -5.18 -15.02
C VAL A 53 16.69 -5.93 -15.14
N THR A 54 16.59 -7.26 -15.25
CA THR A 54 17.72 -8.17 -15.49
C THR A 54 17.36 -9.10 -16.63
N GLY A 55 18.32 -9.46 -17.48
CA GLY A 55 18.09 -10.36 -18.62
C GLY A 55 17.32 -9.73 -19.79
N TRP A 56 17.24 -8.39 -19.86
CA TRP A 56 16.64 -7.69 -21.00
C TRP A 56 17.47 -7.87 -22.27
N GLN A 57 16.81 -8.06 -23.41
CA GLN A 57 17.46 -8.28 -24.71
C GLN A 57 16.93 -7.25 -25.72
N ASN A 58 17.70 -6.18 -25.96
CA ASN A 58 17.27 -5.04 -26.79
C ASN A 58 16.87 -5.45 -28.21
N SER A 59 17.60 -6.39 -28.81
CA SER A 59 17.32 -6.90 -30.16
C SER A 59 15.95 -7.58 -30.30
N ARG A 60 15.31 -7.97 -29.19
CA ARG A 60 14.07 -8.75 -29.20
C ARG A 60 12.84 -7.93 -28.85
N ALA A 61 13.00 -6.71 -28.33
CA ALA A 61 11.91 -5.89 -27.84
C ALA A 61 11.69 -4.67 -28.75
N MET A 62 10.47 -4.48 -29.25
CA MET A 62 10.12 -3.40 -30.17
C MET A 62 8.71 -2.89 -29.88
N ILE A 63 8.51 -1.58 -29.98
CA ILE A 63 7.19 -0.96 -29.87
C ILE A 63 6.40 -1.16 -31.17
N SER A 64 5.17 -1.65 -31.05
CA SER A 64 4.28 -1.94 -32.17
C SER A 64 2.87 -1.40 -31.90
N ASN A 65 2.52 -0.25 -32.50
CA ASN A 65 1.21 0.39 -32.40
C ASN A 65 0.69 0.52 -30.96
N GLY A 66 1.49 1.16 -30.09
CA GLY A 66 1.12 1.36 -28.68
C GLY A 66 1.32 0.16 -27.76
N GLY A 67 1.67 -1.03 -28.29
CA GLY A 67 2.01 -2.21 -27.50
C GLY A 67 3.50 -2.61 -27.58
N LEU A 68 3.93 -3.51 -26.71
CA LEU A 68 5.27 -4.11 -26.73
C LEU A 68 5.26 -5.43 -27.50
N ARG A 69 6.03 -5.52 -28.58
CA ARG A 69 6.28 -6.76 -29.33
C ARG A 69 7.59 -7.39 -28.87
N ILE A 70 7.53 -8.65 -28.49
CA ILE A 70 8.70 -9.51 -28.24
C ILE A 70 8.90 -10.48 -29.41
N THR A 71 10.14 -10.55 -29.88
CA THR A 71 10.60 -11.49 -30.90
C THR A 71 11.13 -12.74 -30.22
N ILE A 72 10.70 -13.90 -30.72
CA ILE A 72 11.23 -15.22 -30.36
C ILE A 72 11.91 -15.78 -31.61
N GLU A 73 13.22 -15.87 -31.58
CA GLU A 73 14.05 -16.26 -32.71
C GLU A 73 13.77 -17.72 -33.14
N LYS A 74 13.82 -17.95 -34.45
CA LYS A 74 13.82 -19.28 -35.05
C LYS A 74 14.99 -20.13 -34.56
N ASN A 75 14.81 -21.44 -34.58
CA ASN A 75 15.82 -22.46 -34.26
C ASN A 75 16.45 -22.34 -32.86
N ALA A 76 15.86 -21.54 -31.96
CA ALA A 76 16.37 -21.28 -30.63
C ALA A 76 15.30 -21.53 -29.55
N LEU A 77 15.77 -21.87 -28.34
CA LEU A 77 14.93 -22.13 -27.16
C LEU A 77 15.38 -21.25 -25.99
N SER A 78 14.52 -21.14 -24.97
CA SER A 78 14.86 -20.46 -23.72
C SER A 78 15.41 -19.04 -23.93
N GLY A 79 16.37 -18.59 -23.12
CA GLY A 79 16.96 -17.26 -23.24
C GLY A 79 17.84 -17.07 -24.49
N ALA A 80 18.23 -18.15 -25.17
CA ALA A 80 18.98 -18.03 -26.42
C ALA A 80 18.12 -17.50 -27.56
N GLY A 81 16.80 -17.75 -27.55
CA GLY A 81 15.89 -17.28 -28.60
C GLY A 81 14.81 -16.30 -28.15
N GLY A 82 14.51 -16.22 -26.85
CA GLY A 82 13.43 -15.36 -26.33
C GLY A 82 13.90 -14.29 -25.35
N LEU A 83 12.96 -13.74 -24.60
CA LEU A 83 13.20 -12.81 -23.50
C LEU A 83 12.96 -13.51 -22.17
N ILE A 84 13.95 -13.51 -21.28
CA ILE A 84 13.80 -13.95 -19.89
C ILE A 84 14.21 -12.76 -19.02
N SER A 85 13.25 -11.86 -18.77
CA SER A 85 13.48 -10.69 -17.95
C SER A 85 12.89 -10.89 -16.56
N ASN A 86 13.59 -10.37 -15.54
CA ASN A 86 13.05 -10.27 -14.19
C ASN A 86 13.22 -8.85 -13.64
N THR A 87 12.19 -8.41 -12.92
CA THR A 87 12.13 -7.14 -12.21
C THR A 87 11.94 -7.40 -10.72
N GLY A 88 12.76 -6.78 -9.88
CA GLY A 88 12.55 -6.79 -8.43
C GLY A 88 11.34 -5.93 -8.07
N VAL A 89 10.44 -6.48 -7.26
CA VAL A 89 9.33 -5.73 -6.66
C VAL A 89 9.49 -5.74 -5.13
N PRO A 90 8.95 -4.74 -4.40
CA PRO A 90 8.99 -4.74 -2.95
C PRO A 90 8.43 -6.04 -2.36
N GLY A 91 9.09 -6.56 -1.33
CA GLY A 91 8.65 -7.78 -0.66
C GLY A 91 7.20 -7.67 -0.19
N GLY A 92 6.34 -8.59 -0.62
CA GLY A 92 4.93 -8.61 -0.26
C GLY A 92 4.40 -10.02 -0.10
N THR A 93 3.31 -10.15 0.64
CA THR A 93 2.64 -11.43 0.91
C THR A 93 1.44 -11.67 0.01
N ALA A 94 0.99 -10.67 -0.74
CA ALA A 94 0.04 -10.84 -1.84
C ALA A 94 0.27 -9.81 -2.93
N TYR A 95 -0.01 -10.19 -4.18
CA TYR A 95 0.08 -9.36 -5.37
C TYR A 95 -0.98 -9.79 -6.38
N GLU A 96 -1.44 -8.84 -7.20
CA GLU A 96 -2.16 -9.14 -8.44
C GLU A 96 -1.52 -8.43 -9.63
N LEU A 97 -1.73 -8.97 -10.82
CA LEU A 97 -1.40 -8.34 -12.08
C LEU A 97 -2.46 -8.59 -13.14
N ASP A 98 -2.54 -7.68 -14.10
CA ASP A 98 -3.35 -7.76 -15.31
C ASP A 98 -2.48 -7.37 -16.51
N PHE A 99 -2.58 -8.07 -17.64
CA PHE A 99 -1.97 -7.65 -18.91
C PHE A 99 -2.73 -8.26 -20.09
N ASP A 100 -2.62 -7.62 -21.25
CA ASP A 100 -3.12 -8.17 -22.50
C ASP A 100 -1.99 -8.86 -23.27
N VAL A 101 -2.30 -9.99 -23.91
CA VAL A 101 -1.37 -10.72 -24.77
C VAL A 101 -2.01 -11.14 -26.09
N LYS A 102 -1.26 -11.03 -27.18
CA LYS A 102 -1.68 -11.48 -28.51
C LYS A 102 -0.54 -12.18 -29.22
N PHE A 103 -0.81 -13.35 -29.79
CA PHE A 103 0.10 -14.01 -30.72
C PHE A 103 -0.07 -13.41 -32.12
N HIS A 104 1.02 -13.24 -32.86
CA HIS A 104 0.95 -12.76 -34.25
C HIS A 104 0.01 -13.63 -35.10
N SER A 105 -0.64 -13.05 -36.11
CA SER A 105 -1.56 -13.77 -37.02
C SER A 105 -0.89 -14.95 -37.73
N GLN A 106 0.42 -14.85 -37.98
CA GLN A 106 1.25 -15.90 -38.57
C GLN A 106 2.14 -16.63 -37.55
N PHE A 107 1.83 -16.54 -36.25
CA PHE A 107 2.66 -17.16 -35.21
C PHE A 107 2.69 -18.68 -35.35
N GLU A 108 3.88 -19.28 -35.43
CA GLU A 108 4.01 -20.74 -35.42
C GLU A 108 3.96 -21.27 -33.99
N TRP A 109 2.95 -22.09 -33.66
CA TRP A 109 2.72 -22.56 -32.30
C TRP A 109 3.85 -23.45 -31.79
N SER A 110 4.44 -24.27 -32.67
CA SER A 110 5.38 -25.34 -32.31
C SER A 110 4.81 -26.16 -31.14
N ARG A 111 5.64 -26.65 -30.21
CA ARG A 111 5.22 -27.40 -29.01
C ARG A 111 4.73 -26.53 -27.87
N GLY A 112 5.29 -25.34 -27.67
CA GLY A 112 4.90 -24.47 -26.56
C GLY A 112 5.99 -23.53 -26.05
N GLY A 113 5.65 -22.74 -25.03
CA GLY A 113 6.59 -21.79 -24.43
C GLY A 113 6.02 -20.95 -23.31
N LYS A 114 6.89 -20.24 -22.59
CA LYS A 114 6.50 -19.33 -21.50
C LYS A 114 6.03 -18.02 -22.11
N VAL A 115 5.00 -17.42 -21.54
CA VAL A 115 4.37 -16.22 -22.10
C VAL A 115 3.95 -15.26 -21.00
N GLY A 116 4.36 -14.00 -21.16
CA GLY A 116 3.84 -12.87 -20.39
C GLY A 116 4.42 -12.74 -19.00
N PHE A 117 3.63 -12.12 -18.13
CA PHE A 117 4.04 -11.73 -16.78
C PHE A 117 3.63 -12.76 -15.73
N GLY A 118 4.35 -12.79 -14.62
CA GLY A 118 4.11 -13.70 -13.49
C GLY A 118 4.91 -13.27 -12.25
N PHE A 119 4.91 -14.11 -11.22
CA PHE A 119 5.55 -13.80 -9.94
C PHE A 119 6.57 -14.85 -9.48
N GLY A 120 7.59 -14.39 -8.78
CA GLY A 120 8.53 -15.22 -8.00
C GLY A 120 8.34 -15.03 -6.50
N VAL A 121 8.35 -16.14 -5.76
CA VAL A 121 8.34 -16.20 -4.30
C VAL A 121 9.70 -16.67 -3.81
N GLY A 122 10.32 -15.97 -2.87
CA GLY A 122 11.62 -16.33 -2.31
C GLY A 122 12.71 -16.39 -3.37
N ASN A 123 13.36 -17.55 -3.50
CA ASN A 123 14.35 -17.80 -4.55
C ASN A 123 13.73 -17.82 -5.96
N GLY A 124 12.42 -18.05 -6.05
CA GLY A 124 11.66 -18.03 -7.28
C GLY A 124 12.06 -19.14 -8.26
N ASN A 125 11.94 -20.39 -7.81
CA ASN A 125 12.40 -21.57 -8.54
C ASN A 125 11.78 -21.68 -9.94
N THR A 126 12.61 -22.00 -10.92
CA THR A 126 12.25 -22.24 -12.33
C THR A 126 13.22 -23.27 -12.95
N GLY A 127 13.17 -23.52 -14.26
CA GLY A 127 14.23 -24.29 -14.96
C GLY A 127 14.22 -25.81 -14.76
N CYS A 128 13.11 -26.37 -14.30
CA CYS A 128 12.96 -27.76 -13.88
C CYS A 128 13.80 -28.15 -12.65
N ASN A 129 14.00 -27.18 -11.75
CA ASN A 129 14.61 -27.37 -10.44
C ASN A 129 13.51 -27.47 -9.38
N LEU A 130 13.38 -28.62 -8.71
CA LEU A 130 12.41 -28.79 -7.62
C LEU A 130 12.74 -27.86 -6.45
N PRO A 131 11.73 -27.20 -5.84
CA PRO A 131 11.92 -26.39 -4.64
C PRO A 131 11.89 -27.28 -3.38
N THR A 132 12.84 -28.22 -3.25
CA THR A 132 12.90 -29.16 -2.12
C THR A 132 13.31 -28.50 -0.80
N ASP A 133 14.03 -27.39 -0.86
CA ASP A 133 14.49 -26.60 0.28
C ASP A 133 13.38 -25.73 0.92
N GLY A 134 12.20 -25.68 0.29
CA GLY A 134 11.08 -24.84 0.74
C GLY A 134 11.37 -23.34 0.71
N ALA A 135 12.36 -22.90 -0.05
CA ALA A 135 12.84 -21.52 -0.10
C ALA A 135 12.33 -20.73 -1.33
N GLY A 136 11.45 -21.28 -2.15
CA GLY A 136 10.86 -20.50 -3.23
C GLY A 136 9.85 -21.23 -4.12
N GLY A 137 9.30 -20.46 -5.05
CA GLY A 137 8.30 -20.91 -6.02
C GLY A 137 8.00 -19.85 -7.08
N SER A 138 7.27 -20.19 -8.12
CA SER A 138 6.89 -19.23 -9.17
C SER A 138 5.49 -19.49 -9.74
N LEU A 139 4.76 -18.40 -10.01
CA LEU A 139 3.48 -18.37 -10.70
C LEU A 139 3.70 -17.84 -12.11
N ARG A 140 3.55 -18.68 -13.14
CA ARG A 140 3.76 -18.32 -14.55
C ARG A 140 2.73 -19.00 -15.46
N LEU A 141 2.64 -18.49 -16.69
CA LEU A 141 1.78 -19.01 -17.74
C LEU A 141 2.60 -19.57 -18.90
N MET A 142 2.04 -20.57 -19.57
CA MET A 142 2.64 -21.22 -20.72
C MET A 142 1.58 -21.46 -21.79
N TRP A 143 1.90 -21.26 -23.07
CA TRP A 143 1.10 -21.86 -24.15
C TRP A 143 1.65 -23.26 -24.46
N TYR A 144 0.77 -24.18 -24.81
CA TYR A 144 1.14 -25.54 -25.14
C TYR A 144 0.27 -26.08 -26.28
N ASN A 145 0.92 -26.80 -27.19
CA ASN A 145 0.29 -27.49 -28.29
C ASN A 145 0.51 -28.99 -28.10
N ASN A 146 -0.56 -29.71 -27.80
CA ASN A 146 -0.47 -31.16 -27.61
C ASN A 146 -0.50 -31.96 -28.92
N GLY A 147 -0.63 -31.30 -30.08
CA GLY A 147 -0.82 -31.91 -31.40
C GLY A 147 -2.26 -31.83 -31.89
N ASN A 148 -3.23 -31.85 -30.96
CA ASN A 148 -4.66 -31.77 -31.29
C ASN A 148 -5.23 -30.36 -31.09
N ARG A 149 -4.73 -29.64 -30.08
CA ARG A 149 -5.19 -28.28 -29.73
C ARG A 149 -4.10 -27.46 -29.06
N VAL A 150 -4.28 -26.14 -29.09
CA VAL A 150 -3.36 -25.16 -28.49
C VAL A 150 -4.05 -24.40 -27.37
N TYR A 151 -3.44 -24.31 -26.19
CA TYR A 151 -4.06 -23.70 -25.01
C TYR A 151 -3.02 -23.04 -24.10
N PHE A 152 -3.48 -22.12 -23.25
CA PHE A 152 -2.73 -21.69 -22.07
C PHE A 152 -2.85 -22.74 -20.97
N GLN A 153 -1.78 -22.93 -20.20
CA GLN A 153 -1.78 -23.74 -18.98
C GLN A 153 -0.95 -23.05 -17.88
N PRO A 154 -1.27 -23.26 -16.60
CA PRO A 154 -0.41 -22.84 -15.50
C PRO A 154 0.95 -23.53 -15.59
N TYR A 155 2.01 -22.88 -15.09
CA TYR A 155 3.33 -23.48 -15.00
C TYR A 155 4.02 -23.11 -13.69
N ILE A 156 3.65 -23.84 -12.64
CA ILE A 156 3.81 -23.41 -11.25
C ILE A 156 4.90 -24.20 -10.54
N TYR A 157 5.83 -23.50 -9.87
CA TYR A 157 6.80 -24.12 -8.96
C TYR A 157 6.35 -23.83 -7.54
N HIS A 158 6.25 -24.87 -6.73
CA HIS A 158 5.83 -24.75 -5.34
C HIS A 158 6.37 -25.92 -4.52
N PHE A 159 6.47 -25.75 -3.21
CA PHE A 159 6.91 -26.82 -2.31
C PHE A 159 6.01 -28.05 -2.43
N GLY A 160 6.61 -29.24 -2.56
CA GLY A 160 5.90 -30.52 -2.67
C GLY A 160 5.25 -30.78 -4.03
N MET A 161 5.68 -30.09 -5.11
CA MET A 161 5.19 -30.38 -6.47
C MET A 161 5.62 -31.80 -6.94
N PRO A 162 4.80 -32.49 -7.76
CA PRO A 162 4.97 -33.92 -8.05
C PRO A 162 6.11 -34.26 -9.02
N GLY A 163 6.63 -33.28 -9.76
CA GLY A 163 7.65 -33.50 -10.78
C GLY A 163 8.70 -32.40 -10.81
N PRO A 164 9.78 -32.57 -11.61
CA PRO A 164 10.89 -31.61 -11.64
C PRO A 164 10.55 -30.28 -12.29
N CYS A 165 9.60 -30.29 -13.22
CA CYS A 165 9.16 -29.12 -13.94
C CYS A 165 7.85 -28.56 -13.37
N GLY A 166 7.49 -27.35 -13.78
CA GLY A 166 6.33 -26.65 -13.22
C GLY A 166 5.02 -27.40 -13.42
N SER A 167 4.22 -27.49 -12.34
CA SER A 167 2.89 -28.08 -12.31
C SER A 167 1.90 -27.29 -13.16
N ASN A 168 1.12 -27.99 -13.98
CA ASN A 168 0.00 -27.42 -14.73
C ASN A 168 -1.38 -27.71 -14.10
N PHE A 169 -1.42 -28.56 -13.07
CA PHE A 169 -2.65 -28.98 -12.37
C PHE A 169 -3.73 -29.57 -13.30
N GLY A 170 -3.34 -30.05 -14.48
CA GLY A 170 -4.29 -30.51 -15.50
C GLY A 170 -5.25 -29.44 -16.00
N LYS A 171 -4.92 -28.14 -15.84
CA LYS A 171 -5.77 -27.02 -16.25
C LYS A 171 -5.34 -26.44 -17.59
N SER A 172 -6.30 -26.06 -18.42
CA SER A 172 -6.06 -25.43 -19.72
C SER A 172 -7.12 -24.38 -20.04
N TYR A 173 -6.72 -23.29 -20.70
CA TYR A 173 -7.61 -22.30 -21.29
C TYR A 173 -7.35 -22.16 -22.81
N PRO A 174 -8.38 -22.24 -23.67
CA PRO A 174 -9.73 -22.65 -23.29
C PRO A 174 -9.74 -24.12 -22.82
N SER A 175 -10.75 -24.48 -22.02
CA SER A 175 -10.89 -25.85 -21.51
C SER A 175 -11.10 -26.85 -22.65
N THR A 176 -11.80 -26.43 -23.71
CA THR A 176 -11.97 -27.12 -24.99
C THR A 176 -11.62 -26.20 -26.16
N GLY A 177 -11.26 -26.76 -27.32
CA GLY A 177 -10.83 -25.97 -28.47
C GLY A 177 -9.42 -25.39 -28.34
N SER A 178 -9.10 -24.39 -29.17
CA SER A 178 -7.75 -23.82 -29.31
C SER A 178 -7.70 -22.30 -29.21
N LEU A 179 -6.57 -21.78 -28.75
CA LEU A 179 -6.20 -20.38 -28.89
C LEU A 179 -6.17 -19.97 -30.37
N GLN A 180 -6.54 -18.73 -30.62
CA GLN A 180 -6.61 -18.10 -31.93
C GLN A 180 -5.45 -17.13 -32.09
N LYS A 181 -4.81 -17.16 -33.25
CA LYS A 181 -3.77 -16.19 -33.65
C LYS A 181 -4.43 -14.83 -33.92
N GLY A 182 -3.72 -13.74 -33.65
CA GLY A 182 -4.23 -12.38 -33.87
C GLY A 182 -5.29 -11.90 -32.86
N GLN A 183 -5.71 -12.75 -31.92
CA GLN A 183 -6.66 -12.41 -30.86
C GLN A 183 -5.93 -11.90 -29.61
N TRP A 184 -6.46 -10.84 -28.99
CA TRP A 184 -6.05 -10.38 -27.67
C TRP A 184 -6.71 -11.23 -26.57
N TYR A 185 -5.90 -11.61 -25.59
CA TYR A 185 -6.31 -12.29 -24.37
C TYR A 185 -5.92 -11.42 -23.17
N ASN A 186 -6.89 -11.08 -22.34
CA ASN A 186 -6.64 -10.43 -21.06
C ASN A 186 -6.29 -11.48 -20.01
N VAL A 187 -5.15 -11.33 -19.34
CA VAL A 187 -4.63 -12.27 -18.35
C VAL A 187 -4.60 -11.58 -17.00
N HIS A 188 -5.35 -12.10 -16.04
CA HIS A 188 -5.28 -11.70 -14.63
C HIS A 188 -4.58 -12.79 -13.82
N MET A 189 -3.68 -12.41 -12.92
CA MET A 189 -3.07 -13.32 -11.96
C MET A 189 -3.09 -12.74 -10.55
N TYR A 190 -3.43 -13.55 -9.57
CA TYR A 190 -3.31 -13.23 -8.16
C TYR A 190 -2.47 -14.28 -7.44
N ILE A 191 -1.59 -13.83 -6.56
CA ILE A 191 -0.72 -14.68 -5.75
C ILE A 191 -0.76 -14.23 -4.30
N LYS A 192 -0.76 -15.19 -3.38
CA LYS A 192 -0.62 -14.97 -1.94
C LYS A 192 0.37 -15.99 -1.35
N SER A 193 1.34 -15.50 -0.60
CA SER A 193 2.29 -16.31 0.17
C SER A 193 1.58 -17.11 1.27
N ASN A 194 2.08 -18.31 1.57
CA ASN A 194 1.66 -19.07 2.76
C ASN A 194 2.45 -18.65 4.01
N THR A 195 2.09 -19.20 5.19
CA THR A 195 2.86 -19.07 6.45
C THR A 195 3.35 -20.44 6.92
N GLY A 196 4.59 -20.51 7.37
CA GLY A 196 5.26 -21.74 7.80
C GLY A 196 5.03 -22.88 6.82
N SER A 197 4.63 -24.03 7.35
CA SER A 197 4.32 -25.23 6.56
C SER A 197 2.85 -25.35 6.13
N ASN A 198 2.05 -24.30 6.27
CA ASN A 198 0.61 -24.34 5.96
C ASN A 198 0.33 -24.22 4.46
N THR A 199 -0.76 -24.83 3.99
CA THR A 199 -1.31 -24.66 2.63
C THR A 199 -2.35 -23.54 2.59
N ASN A 200 -1.99 -22.37 3.12
CA ASN A 200 -2.85 -21.19 3.24
C ASN A 200 -2.43 -20.01 2.34
N GLY A 201 -1.41 -20.24 1.50
CA GLY A 201 -1.13 -19.40 0.34
C GLY A 201 -2.19 -19.63 -0.72
N HIS A 202 -2.17 -18.84 -1.78
CA HIS A 202 -3.20 -18.89 -2.81
C HIS A 202 -2.64 -18.51 -4.18
N MET A 203 -3.22 -19.07 -5.23
CA MET A 203 -2.96 -18.68 -6.60
C MET A 203 -4.26 -18.63 -7.40
N GLN A 204 -4.35 -17.65 -8.28
CA GLN A 204 -5.45 -17.55 -9.24
C GLN A 204 -4.90 -17.06 -10.58
N ILE A 205 -5.39 -17.64 -11.67
CA ILE A 205 -5.19 -17.16 -13.04
C ILE A 205 -6.55 -17.11 -13.72
N LYS A 206 -6.88 -15.98 -14.34
CA LYS A 206 -8.04 -15.84 -15.22
C LYS A 206 -7.61 -15.38 -16.61
N ILE A 207 -8.25 -15.90 -17.65
CA ILE A 207 -8.04 -15.49 -19.05
C ILE A 207 -9.38 -15.01 -19.60
N ASN A 208 -9.46 -13.77 -20.08
CA ASN A 208 -10.69 -13.10 -20.50
C ASN A 208 -11.81 -13.20 -19.44
N GLY A 209 -11.45 -13.13 -18.16
CA GLY A 209 -12.37 -13.27 -17.03
C GLY A 209 -12.77 -14.70 -16.66
N GLU A 210 -12.47 -15.71 -17.49
CA GLU A 210 -12.68 -17.13 -17.17
C GLU A 210 -11.57 -17.66 -16.26
N THR A 211 -11.94 -18.38 -15.20
CA THR A 211 -10.98 -18.92 -14.23
C THR A 211 -10.28 -20.15 -14.79
N LEU A 212 -8.98 -20.02 -15.07
CA LEU A 212 -8.11 -21.15 -15.43
C LEU A 212 -7.75 -21.99 -14.20
N ILE A 213 -7.40 -21.32 -13.10
CA ILE A 213 -7.08 -21.94 -11.81
C ILE A 213 -7.35 -20.96 -10.68
N ASP A 214 -7.84 -21.46 -9.54
CA ASP A 214 -8.12 -20.70 -8.32
C ASP A 214 -8.10 -21.70 -7.15
N GLN A 215 -7.01 -21.74 -6.40
CA GLN A 215 -6.89 -22.67 -5.27
C GLN A 215 -5.79 -22.26 -4.28
N SER A 216 -5.91 -22.80 -3.07
CA SER A 216 -4.87 -22.71 -2.05
C SER A 216 -3.62 -23.48 -2.45
N ILE A 217 -2.46 -22.99 -2.00
CA ILE A 217 -1.15 -23.56 -2.33
C ILE A 217 -0.15 -23.31 -1.20
N ARG A 218 0.87 -24.17 -1.12
CA ARG A 218 2.03 -23.98 -0.26
C ARG A 218 3.25 -23.67 -1.12
N TRP A 219 3.64 -22.40 -1.15
CA TRP A 219 4.80 -21.93 -1.92
C TRP A 219 6.10 -22.34 -1.27
N THR A 220 6.23 -22.08 0.04
CA THR A 220 7.45 -22.22 0.82
C THR A 220 7.17 -22.93 2.13
N THR A 221 8.21 -23.43 2.81
CA THR A 221 8.17 -23.82 4.22
C THR A 221 9.10 -22.96 5.08
N ASN A 222 10.04 -22.25 4.44
CA ASN A 222 10.93 -21.29 5.10
C ASN A 222 10.30 -19.88 5.09
N ASP A 223 9.85 -19.41 6.24
CA ASP A 223 9.19 -18.10 6.36
C ASP A 223 10.07 -16.91 6.00
N SER A 224 11.40 -17.00 6.13
CA SER A 224 12.31 -15.93 5.68
C SER A 224 12.31 -15.74 4.15
N LYS A 225 11.82 -16.73 3.41
CA LYS A 225 11.76 -16.75 1.95
C LYS A 225 10.34 -16.70 1.40
N ARG A 226 9.34 -16.51 2.27
CA ARG A 226 7.92 -16.56 1.86
C ARG A 226 7.47 -15.37 1.02
N PHE A 227 8.21 -14.27 0.97
CA PHE A 227 7.76 -13.06 0.29
C PHE A 227 7.80 -13.18 -1.23
N ILE A 228 6.77 -12.67 -1.89
CA ILE A 228 6.77 -12.35 -3.31
C ILE A 228 7.68 -11.13 -3.50
N ASN A 229 8.69 -11.27 -4.33
CA ASN A 229 9.76 -10.28 -4.47
C ASN A 229 10.18 -10.04 -5.93
N ARG A 230 9.52 -10.71 -6.88
CA ARG A 230 9.91 -10.66 -8.29
C ARG A 230 8.71 -10.69 -9.22
N LEU A 231 8.71 -9.77 -10.18
CA LEU A 231 7.88 -9.80 -11.38
C LEU A 231 8.71 -10.46 -12.49
N SER A 232 8.25 -11.60 -13.00
CA SER A 232 8.87 -12.29 -14.14
C SER A 232 8.20 -11.85 -15.43
N PHE A 233 8.98 -11.54 -16.47
CA PHE A 233 8.49 -11.34 -17.83
C PHE A 233 9.21 -12.30 -18.77
N HIS A 234 8.59 -13.47 -18.98
CA HIS A 234 9.23 -14.63 -19.63
C HIS A 234 8.48 -14.96 -20.92
N THR A 235 9.15 -14.76 -22.06
CA THR A 235 8.58 -14.95 -23.39
C THR A 235 9.56 -15.72 -24.27
N PHE A 236 9.39 -17.05 -24.35
CA PHE A 236 10.31 -17.92 -25.08
C PHE A 236 9.70 -19.29 -25.40
N ARG A 237 10.19 -19.96 -26.45
CA ARG A 237 9.86 -21.38 -26.74
C ARG A 237 10.54 -22.30 -25.71
N GLY A 238 9.74 -23.14 -25.06
CA GLY A 238 10.13 -23.95 -23.90
C GLY A 238 10.78 -25.28 -24.27
N GLY A 239 11.11 -26.14 -23.30
CA GLY A 239 11.64 -27.49 -23.56
C GLY A 239 13.14 -27.54 -23.85
N LYS A 240 13.64 -28.75 -24.10
CA LYS A 240 15.06 -29.04 -24.41
C LYS A 240 15.26 -29.70 -25.78
N ALA A 241 14.20 -30.13 -26.43
CA ALA A 241 14.24 -30.88 -27.69
C ALA A 241 13.84 -30.01 -28.88
N ASP A 242 14.25 -30.41 -30.09
CA ASP A 242 14.04 -29.65 -31.32
C ASP A 242 12.56 -29.48 -31.69
N GLU A 243 11.68 -30.38 -31.25
CA GLU A 243 10.22 -30.26 -31.45
C GLU A 243 9.63 -28.97 -30.86
N TRP A 244 10.35 -28.31 -29.96
CA TRP A 244 9.94 -27.04 -29.36
C TRP A 244 10.39 -25.81 -30.14
N LYS A 245 11.34 -25.98 -31.07
CA LYS A 245 11.84 -24.91 -31.93
C LYS A 245 10.82 -24.60 -33.02
N SER A 246 11.01 -23.48 -33.69
CA SER A 246 10.29 -23.10 -34.91
C SER A 246 11.32 -22.70 -35.95
N ASN A 247 11.03 -22.97 -37.23
CA ASN A 247 11.89 -22.56 -38.33
C ASN A 247 11.69 -21.07 -38.71
N THR A 248 10.69 -20.41 -38.12
CA THR A 248 10.37 -18.99 -38.29
C THR A 248 10.41 -18.23 -36.97
N ASP A 249 10.76 -16.94 -37.05
CA ASP A 249 10.68 -16.03 -35.92
C ASP A 249 9.20 -15.86 -35.51
N GLY A 250 8.95 -15.89 -34.21
CA GLY A 250 7.62 -15.67 -33.63
C GLY A 250 7.52 -14.28 -33.00
N TYR A 251 6.37 -13.63 -33.15
CA TYR A 251 6.09 -12.36 -32.48
C TYR A 251 4.92 -12.51 -31.50
N ILE A 252 5.10 -12.01 -30.28
CA ILE A 252 4.06 -11.93 -29.26
C ILE A 252 3.96 -10.48 -28.78
N TYR A 253 2.75 -9.97 -28.70
CA TYR A 253 2.43 -8.60 -28.34
C TYR A 253 1.86 -8.55 -26.93
N TYR A 254 2.24 -7.52 -26.18
CA TYR A 254 1.78 -7.26 -24.83
C TYR A 254 1.27 -5.83 -24.72
N ASP A 255 0.26 -5.62 -23.89
CA ASP A 255 -0.25 -4.28 -23.58
C ASP A 255 -0.86 -4.21 -22.18
N ASN A 256 -1.13 -2.99 -21.71
CA ASN A 256 -1.94 -2.69 -20.52
C ASN A 256 -1.51 -3.45 -19.26
N LEU A 257 -0.20 -3.53 -18.98
CA LEU A 257 0.29 -4.16 -17.77
C LEU A 257 -0.12 -3.31 -16.56
N SER A 258 -0.77 -3.94 -15.59
CA SER A 258 -1.02 -3.40 -14.26
C SER A 258 -0.51 -4.41 -13.22
N VAL A 259 0.24 -3.95 -12.23
CA VAL A 259 0.76 -4.76 -11.13
C VAL A 259 0.46 -4.03 -9.83
N ARG A 260 -0.10 -4.74 -8.85
CA ARG A 260 -0.47 -4.16 -7.57
C ARG A 260 -0.10 -5.09 -6.42
N GLN A 261 0.63 -4.57 -5.45
CA GLN A 261 0.83 -5.21 -4.16
C GLN A 261 -0.47 -5.15 -3.38
N ILE A 262 -0.85 -6.28 -2.80
CA ILE A 262 -2.03 -6.39 -1.95
C ILE A 262 -1.53 -6.58 -0.53
N LYS A 263 -1.94 -5.70 0.38
CA LYS A 263 -1.67 -5.88 1.81
C LYS A 263 -2.36 -7.17 2.23
N SER A 264 -1.62 -8.20 2.65
CA SER A 264 -2.23 -9.42 3.20
C SER A 264 -2.71 -9.20 4.63
N THR A 265 -3.54 -8.19 4.85
CA THR A 265 -4.57 -8.32 5.87
C THR A 265 -5.49 -9.44 5.41
N ALA A 266 -5.78 -10.40 6.28
CA ALA A 266 -6.75 -11.45 6.00
C ALA A 266 -8.00 -10.80 5.38
N LEU A 267 -8.33 -11.12 4.12
CA LEU A 267 -9.59 -10.70 3.55
C LEU A 267 -10.67 -11.42 4.36
N LEU A 268 -11.30 -10.70 5.30
CA LEU A 268 -12.43 -11.22 6.09
C LEU A 268 -13.58 -11.66 5.16
N TYR A 269 -13.69 -11.04 3.98
CA TYR A 269 -14.66 -11.39 2.97
C TYR A 269 -14.21 -10.97 1.55
N GLN A 270 -14.24 -11.91 0.61
CA GLN A 270 -14.17 -11.65 -0.83
C GLN A 270 -15.22 -12.51 -1.55
N LYS A 271 -15.86 -11.92 -2.56
CA LYS A 271 -16.78 -12.62 -3.46
C LYS A 271 -16.49 -12.23 -4.90
N SER A 272 -16.39 -13.21 -5.80
CA SER A 272 -16.27 -13.00 -7.24
C SER A 272 -17.34 -13.82 -7.95
N ILE A 273 -18.08 -13.18 -8.86
CA ILE A 273 -19.20 -13.77 -9.61
C ILE A 273 -19.05 -13.34 -11.07
N ASN A 274 -19.01 -14.32 -11.97
CA ASN A 274 -19.22 -14.16 -13.39
C ASN A 274 -20.30 -15.16 -13.84
N TRP A 275 -20.84 -15.00 -15.05
CA TRP A 275 -21.91 -15.85 -15.55
C TRP A 275 -21.53 -16.64 -16.81
N ASN A 276 -20.24 -16.70 -17.14
CA ASN A 276 -19.69 -17.29 -18.37
C ASN A 276 -20.06 -18.76 -18.56
N ASP A 277 -19.99 -19.57 -17.50
CA ASP A 277 -20.27 -21.01 -17.55
C ASP A 277 -21.76 -21.36 -17.52
N ARG A 278 -22.65 -20.36 -17.55
CA ARG A 278 -24.09 -20.59 -17.41
C ARG A 278 -24.77 -20.73 -18.75
N VAL A 279 -25.71 -21.67 -18.77
CA VAL A 279 -26.53 -21.98 -19.95
C VAL A 279 -27.23 -20.72 -20.45
N HIS A 280 -27.02 -20.44 -21.73
CA HIS A 280 -27.63 -19.31 -22.43
C HIS A 280 -29.16 -19.39 -22.41
N GLN A 281 -29.83 -18.24 -22.32
CA GLN A 281 -31.29 -18.07 -22.30
C GLN A 281 -32.01 -18.76 -21.14
N ARG A 282 -31.28 -19.12 -20.09
CA ARG A 282 -31.87 -19.66 -18.87
C ARG A 282 -32.28 -18.55 -17.92
N THR A 283 -33.49 -18.64 -17.38
CA THR A 283 -33.93 -17.80 -16.25
C THR A 283 -32.95 -17.94 -15.10
N TYR A 284 -32.46 -16.82 -14.59
CA TYR A 284 -31.56 -16.79 -13.45
C TYR A 284 -32.39 -16.57 -12.18
N THR A 285 -32.71 -17.68 -11.52
CA THR A 285 -33.64 -17.71 -10.40
C THR A 285 -33.02 -17.18 -9.11
N ASP A 286 -33.86 -16.88 -8.13
CA ASP A 286 -33.48 -16.55 -6.76
C ASP A 286 -32.65 -17.66 -6.09
N ILE A 287 -32.86 -18.93 -6.46
CA ILE A 287 -32.02 -20.05 -6.00
C ILE A 287 -30.61 -19.92 -6.55
N MET A 288 -30.46 -19.63 -7.85
CA MET A 288 -29.15 -19.37 -8.45
C MET A 288 -28.50 -18.12 -7.88
N ALA A 289 -29.27 -17.06 -7.66
CA ALA A 289 -28.81 -15.85 -7.02
C ALA A 289 -28.34 -16.13 -5.58
N ARG A 290 -29.07 -16.93 -4.80
CA ARG A 290 -28.63 -17.31 -3.44
C ARG A 290 -27.37 -18.16 -3.44
N SER A 291 -27.23 -19.06 -4.41
CA SER A 291 -25.98 -19.82 -4.60
C SER A 291 -24.80 -18.88 -4.86
N ASP A 292 -25.01 -17.87 -5.71
CA ASP A 292 -23.94 -16.99 -6.14
C ASP A 292 -23.64 -15.90 -5.12
N PHE A 293 -24.63 -15.25 -4.54
CA PHE A 293 -24.46 -14.10 -3.66
C PHE A 293 -24.54 -14.46 -2.17
N GLY A 294 -25.00 -15.66 -1.82
CA GLY A 294 -25.33 -16.06 -0.45
C GLY A 294 -26.75 -15.63 -0.08
N SER A 295 -26.90 -14.76 0.92
CA SER A 295 -28.23 -14.24 1.24
C SER A 295 -28.71 -13.30 0.13
N VAL A 296 -29.94 -13.49 -0.35
CA VAL A 296 -30.57 -12.61 -1.34
C VAL A 296 -32.01 -12.40 -0.96
N THR A 297 -32.43 -11.13 -0.93
CA THR A 297 -33.82 -10.71 -0.72
C THR A 297 -34.24 -9.80 -1.87
N GLY A 298 -35.54 -9.82 -2.22
CA GLY A 298 -36.06 -8.99 -3.31
C GLY A 298 -35.60 -9.41 -4.71
N TRP A 299 -35.19 -10.66 -4.91
CA TRP A 299 -34.90 -11.14 -6.28
C TRP A 299 -36.19 -11.30 -7.08
N GLN A 300 -36.19 -10.96 -8.37
CA GLN A 300 -37.33 -11.16 -9.25
C GLN A 300 -36.97 -12.04 -10.44
N ASN A 301 -37.34 -13.33 -10.36
CA ASN A 301 -37.00 -14.37 -11.34
C ASN A 301 -37.41 -13.98 -12.76
N SER A 302 -38.60 -13.39 -12.94
CA SER A 302 -39.11 -12.97 -14.26
C SER A 302 -38.32 -11.84 -14.93
N ARG A 303 -37.38 -11.22 -14.21
CA ARG A 303 -36.56 -10.10 -14.70
C ARG A 303 -35.11 -10.47 -14.96
N ALA A 304 -34.64 -11.65 -14.54
CA ALA A 304 -33.24 -12.03 -14.59
C ALA A 304 -33.02 -13.26 -15.48
N MET A 305 -32.10 -13.15 -16.43
CA MET A 305 -31.81 -14.21 -17.41
C MET A 305 -30.33 -14.21 -17.76
N ILE A 306 -29.76 -15.39 -17.98
CA ILE A 306 -28.40 -15.52 -18.53
C ILE A 306 -28.44 -15.33 -20.05
N SER A 307 -27.61 -14.44 -20.56
CA SER A 307 -27.52 -14.11 -21.98
C SER A 307 -26.06 -13.96 -22.40
N ASN A 308 -25.54 -14.90 -23.20
CA ASN A 308 -24.15 -14.95 -23.68
C ASN A 308 -23.11 -14.73 -22.58
N GLY A 309 -23.16 -15.54 -21.52
CA GLY A 309 -22.20 -15.45 -20.41
C GLY A 309 -22.42 -14.28 -19.44
N ALA A 310 -23.42 -13.41 -19.68
CA ALA A 310 -23.72 -12.27 -18.81
C ALA A 310 -25.10 -12.39 -18.15
N LEU A 311 -25.26 -11.78 -16.98
CA LEU A 311 -26.57 -11.62 -16.35
C LEU A 311 -27.31 -10.44 -16.99
N ARG A 312 -28.39 -10.74 -17.72
CA ARG A 312 -29.30 -9.75 -18.31
C ARG A 312 -30.46 -9.48 -17.37
N ILE A 313 -30.66 -8.21 -17.05
CA ILE A 313 -31.84 -7.71 -16.33
C ILE A 313 -32.80 -7.01 -17.28
N THR A 314 -34.07 -7.39 -17.22
CA THR A 314 -35.18 -6.78 -17.97
C THR A 314 -35.79 -5.63 -17.17
N LEU A 315 -35.89 -4.47 -17.80
CA LEU A 315 -36.72 -3.34 -17.39
C LEU A 315 -38.03 -3.39 -18.17
N LYS A 316 -39.16 -3.58 -17.48
CA LYS A 316 -40.47 -3.65 -18.13
C LYS A 316 -40.85 -2.31 -18.74
N LYS A 317 -41.49 -2.36 -19.91
CA LYS A 317 -42.18 -1.21 -20.51
C LYS A 317 -43.24 -0.65 -19.56
N ASN A 318 -43.49 0.65 -19.66
CA ASN A 318 -44.52 1.42 -18.93
C ASN A 318 -44.45 1.34 -17.39
N GLU A 319 -43.33 0.86 -16.85
CA GLU A 319 -43.14 0.60 -15.42
C GLU A 319 -41.90 1.30 -14.88
N LEU A 320 -41.96 1.71 -13.61
CA LEU A 320 -40.85 2.38 -12.90
C LEU A 320 -40.46 1.59 -11.65
N SER A 321 -39.30 1.93 -11.08
CA SER A 321 -38.89 1.46 -9.76
C SER A 321 -38.95 -0.08 -9.62
N VAL A 322 -39.40 -0.59 -8.47
CA VAL A 322 -39.52 -2.02 -8.15
C VAL A 322 -40.57 -2.75 -9.01
N ALA A 323 -41.57 -2.06 -9.58
CA ALA A 323 -42.53 -2.68 -10.49
C ALA A 323 -41.91 -2.97 -11.87
N GLY A 324 -40.99 -2.11 -12.31
CA GLY A 324 -40.35 -2.21 -13.63
C GLY A 324 -39.02 -2.95 -13.68
N GLY A 325 -38.22 -2.97 -12.61
CA GLY A 325 -36.84 -3.48 -12.65
C GLY A 325 -36.45 -4.38 -11.47
N LEU A 326 -35.16 -4.64 -11.29
CA LEU A 326 -34.64 -5.46 -10.19
C LEU A 326 -34.25 -4.59 -8.98
N VAL A 327 -34.68 -5.00 -7.78
CA VAL A 327 -34.20 -4.43 -6.51
C VAL A 327 -33.90 -5.57 -5.54
N ALA A 328 -32.66 -6.05 -5.58
CA ALA A 328 -32.20 -7.14 -4.72
C ALA A 328 -31.17 -6.65 -3.69
N ASN A 329 -31.13 -7.29 -2.54
CA ASN A 329 -30.19 -7.01 -1.47
C ASN A 329 -29.57 -8.28 -0.92
N THR A 330 -28.26 -8.21 -0.67
CA THR A 330 -27.45 -9.26 -0.07
C THR A 330 -26.77 -8.73 1.18
N LYS A 331 -26.84 -9.49 2.27
CA LYS A 331 -26.16 -9.15 3.51
C LYS A 331 -24.65 -9.35 3.33
N LEU A 332 -23.88 -8.33 3.68
CA LEU A 332 -22.42 -8.42 3.79
C LEU A 332 -22.04 -8.59 5.27
N PRO A 333 -20.90 -9.23 5.57
CA PRO A 333 -20.26 -9.06 6.87
C PRO A 333 -20.06 -7.57 7.17
N GLU A 334 -20.30 -7.15 8.40
CA GLU A 334 -20.14 -5.74 8.75
C GLU A 334 -18.67 -5.32 8.61
N GLY A 335 -18.43 -4.18 7.95
CA GLY A 335 -17.09 -3.68 7.70
C GLY A 335 -17.01 -2.17 7.62
N SER A 336 -15.85 -1.62 7.97
CA SER A 336 -15.59 -0.19 7.89
C SER A 336 -15.24 0.27 6.48
N ALA A 337 -14.80 -0.62 5.59
CA ALA A 337 -14.60 -0.31 4.18
C ALA A 337 -14.87 -1.52 3.27
N TYR A 338 -15.29 -1.22 2.05
CA TYR A 338 -15.52 -2.19 0.99
C TYR A 338 -15.15 -1.59 -0.35
N GLU A 339 -14.61 -2.42 -1.23
CA GLU A 339 -14.52 -2.15 -2.67
C GLU A 339 -15.41 -3.14 -3.43
N LEU A 340 -15.96 -2.70 -4.55
CA LEU A 340 -16.59 -3.57 -5.53
C LEU A 340 -16.25 -3.13 -6.94
N GLN A 341 -16.21 -4.11 -7.84
CA GLN A 341 -16.00 -3.93 -9.26
C GLN A 341 -17.06 -4.73 -10.01
N PHE A 342 -17.59 -4.21 -11.11
CA PHE A 342 -18.43 -4.97 -12.03
C PHE A 342 -18.44 -4.34 -13.42
N ASP A 343 -18.75 -5.13 -14.43
CA ASP A 343 -18.97 -4.65 -15.78
C ASP A 343 -20.46 -4.44 -16.04
N VAL A 344 -20.80 -3.39 -16.77
CA VAL A 344 -22.18 -3.10 -17.19
C VAL A 344 -22.25 -2.71 -18.66
N LYS A 345 -23.27 -3.21 -19.37
CA LYS A 345 -23.54 -2.88 -20.77
C LYS A 345 -25.03 -2.66 -21.00
N PHE A 346 -25.37 -1.58 -21.69
CA PHE A 346 -26.73 -1.34 -22.17
C PHE A 346 -26.95 -2.03 -23.51
N HIS A 347 -28.13 -2.61 -23.73
CA HIS A 347 -28.47 -3.23 -25.02
C HIS A 347 -28.32 -2.26 -26.20
N SER A 348 -28.02 -2.76 -27.40
CA SER A 348 -27.87 -1.95 -28.62
C SER A 348 -29.11 -1.10 -28.92
N GLN A 349 -30.29 -1.61 -28.59
CA GLN A 349 -31.59 -0.94 -28.75
C GLN A 349 -32.14 -0.34 -27.45
N PHE A 350 -31.31 -0.19 -26.40
CA PHE A 350 -31.78 0.35 -25.13
C PHE A 350 -32.36 1.76 -25.28
N ASP A 351 -33.60 1.96 -24.84
CA ASP A 351 -34.18 3.30 -24.71
C ASP A 351 -33.70 3.94 -23.39
N TRP A 352 -32.96 5.05 -23.50
CA TRP A 352 -32.43 5.77 -22.36
C TRP A 352 -33.52 6.36 -21.46
N SER A 353 -34.68 6.72 -22.04
CA SER A 353 -35.71 7.55 -21.39
C SER A 353 -35.06 8.66 -20.56
N ARG A 354 -35.54 8.96 -19.35
CA ARG A 354 -34.98 9.99 -18.46
C ARG A 354 -33.80 9.52 -17.60
N GLY A 355 -33.77 8.24 -17.20
CA GLY A 355 -32.72 7.72 -16.31
C GLY A 355 -33.16 6.57 -15.42
N GLY A 356 -32.25 6.10 -14.57
CA GLY A 356 -32.54 5.04 -13.61
C GLY A 356 -31.35 4.53 -12.81
N LYS A 357 -31.60 3.63 -11.86
CA LYS A 357 -30.54 2.98 -11.05
C LYS A 357 -29.93 1.82 -11.82
N VAL A 358 -28.62 1.66 -11.71
CA VAL A 358 -27.87 0.67 -12.47
C VAL A 358 -26.78 0.03 -11.61
N GLY A 359 -26.69 -1.30 -11.69
CA GLY A 359 -25.61 -2.08 -11.10
C GLY A 359 -25.64 -2.23 -9.59
N PHE A 360 -24.46 -2.48 -9.05
CA PHE A 360 -24.23 -2.80 -7.65
C PHE A 360 -23.87 -1.55 -6.84
N GLY A 361 -24.11 -1.61 -5.53
CA GLY A 361 -23.85 -0.52 -4.59
C GLY A 361 -23.71 -1.03 -3.15
N LEU A 362 -23.35 -0.14 -2.23
CA LEU A 362 -23.10 -0.46 -0.82
C LEU A 362 -24.11 0.23 0.10
N GLY A 363 -24.56 -0.48 1.12
CA GLY A 363 -25.43 0.03 2.18
C GLY A 363 -24.70 0.18 3.51
N ILE A 364 -24.91 1.32 4.16
CA ILE A 364 -24.36 1.68 5.47
C ILE A 364 -25.51 1.75 6.47
N GLY A 365 -25.38 1.10 7.63
CA GLY A 365 -26.35 1.18 8.72
C GLY A 365 -27.77 0.82 8.28
N ASN A 366 -28.69 1.78 8.38
CA ASN A 366 -30.10 1.64 8.02
C ASN A 366 -30.37 1.68 6.50
N ARG A 367 -29.36 1.96 5.66
CA ARG A 367 -29.43 1.88 4.19
C ARG A 367 -30.49 2.79 3.57
N ASN A 368 -30.48 4.08 3.92
CA ASN A 368 -31.45 5.06 3.45
C ASN A 368 -31.51 5.11 1.91
N THR A 369 -32.71 4.99 1.36
CA THR A 369 -33.03 5.07 -0.08
C THR A 369 -34.43 5.69 -0.27
N GLY A 370 -34.97 5.71 -1.50
CA GLY A 370 -36.38 6.07 -1.73
C GLY A 370 -36.75 7.54 -1.53
N CYS A 371 -35.76 8.43 -1.55
CA CYS A 371 -35.91 9.85 -1.18
C CYS A 371 -36.25 10.08 0.30
N ASN A 372 -35.78 9.19 1.16
CA ASN A 372 -35.84 9.34 2.61
C ASN A 372 -34.49 9.86 3.12
N LEU A 373 -34.50 11.07 3.69
CA LEU A 373 -33.31 11.71 4.27
C LEU A 373 -32.79 10.91 5.47
N PRO A 374 -31.46 10.73 5.61
CA PRO A 374 -30.85 10.11 6.78
C PRO A 374 -30.71 11.13 7.93
N THR A 375 -31.83 11.72 8.38
CA THR A 375 -31.83 12.75 9.45
C THR A 375 -31.42 12.20 10.81
N ASP A 376 -31.69 10.92 11.06
CA ASP A 376 -31.29 10.18 12.28
C ASP A 376 -29.79 9.88 12.34
N GLY A 377 -29.05 10.14 11.25
CA GLY A 377 -27.62 9.85 11.13
C GLY A 377 -27.27 8.37 11.28
N ALA A 378 -28.22 7.47 11.03
CA ALA A 378 -28.07 6.04 11.25
C ALA A 378 -27.93 5.24 9.95
N GLY A 379 -27.76 5.87 8.79
CA GLY A 379 -27.51 5.13 7.56
C GLY A 379 -27.20 5.95 6.32
N GLY A 380 -26.85 5.24 5.26
CA GLY A 380 -26.51 5.80 3.96
C GLY A 380 -26.43 4.73 2.88
N THR A 381 -26.31 5.15 1.62
CA THR A 381 -26.11 4.25 0.48
C THR A 381 -25.19 4.85 -0.57
N LEU A 382 -24.33 4.04 -1.15
CA LEU A 382 -23.55 4.32 -2.37
C LEU A 382 -24.18 3.59 -3.54
N ARG A 383 -24.70 4.32 -4.55
CA ARG A 383 -25.29 3.75 -5.76
C ARG A 383 -24.95 4.57 -7.00
N LEU A 384 -25.13 3.97 -8.17
CA LEU A 384 -24.95 4.61 -9.47
C LEU A 384 -26.29 4.80 -10.20
N MET A 385 -26.36 5.84 -11.01
CA MET A 385 -27.51 6.18 -11.84
C MET A 385 -27.05 6.54 -13.25
N TRP A 386 -27.77 6.10 -14.29
CA TRP A 386 -27.70 6.76 -15.60
C TRP A 386 -28.74 7.87 -15.66
N TYR A 387 -28.43 8.95 -16.36
CA TYR A 387 -29.31 10.10 -16.53
C TYR A 387 -29.19 10.68 -17.93
N ASN A 388 -30.31 11.13 -18.49
CA ASN A 388 -30.39 11.68 -19.84
C ASN A 388 -30.94 13.10 -19.82
N THR A 389 -30.15 14.07 -20.26
CA THR A 389 -30.50 15.50 -20.37
C THR A 389 -31.01 15.89 -21.76
N ARG A 390 -31.42 14.94 -22.61
CA ARG A 390 -31.65 15.07 -24.07
C ARG A 390 -30.36 15.21 -24.88
N ASN A 391 -29.44 16.05 -24.43
CA ASN A 391 -28.17 16.31 -25.12
C ASN A 391 -27.06 15.32 -24.73
N GLN A 392 -27.17 14.71 -23.55
CA GLN A 392 -26.13 13.84 -23.01
C GLN A 392 -26.73 12.75 -22.14
N VAL A 393 -26.17 11.55 -22.22
CA VAL A 393 -26.45 10.43 -21.33
C VAL A 393 -25.18 10.11 -20.56
N TYR A 394 -25.25 10.07 -19.24
CA TYR A 394 -24.08 9.86 -18.39
C TYR A 394 -24.43 9.09 -17.13
N PHE A 395 -23.42 8.45 -16.54
CA PHE A 395 -23.46 7.98 -15.16
C PHE A 395 -23.26 9.14 -14.19
N ARG A 396 -23.95 9.08 -13.05
CA ARG A 396 -23.76 9.99 -11.92
C ARG A 396 -23.89 9.22 -10.61
N PRO A 397 -23.19 9.63 -9.54
CA PRO A 397 -23.39 9.03 -8.23
C PRO A 397 -24.80 9.35 -7.72
N TYR A 398 -25.31 8.50 -6.85
CA TYR A 398 -26.59 8.72 -6.18
C TYR A 398 -26.51 8.25 -4.74
N ILE A 399 -26.06 9.14 -3.86
CA ILE A 399 -25.53 8.80 -2.55
C ILE A 399 -26.43 9.36 -1.45
N TYR A 400 -26.83 8.52 -0.50
CA TYR A 400 -27.47 8.98 0.75
C TYR A 400 -26.40 9.03 1.83
N HIS A 401 -26.29 10.18 2.49
CA HIS A 401 -25.33 10.41 3.55
C HIS A 401 -25.86 11.49 4.50
N TYR A 402 -25.38 11.50 5.74
CA TYR A 402 -25.77 12.52 6.70
C TYR A 402 -25.39 13.93 6.22
N GLY A 403 -26.30 14.88 6.41
CA GLY A 403 -26.12 16.29 6.01
C GLY A 403 -26.29 16.58 4.52
N MET A 404 -26.90 15.67 3.75
CA MET A 404 -27.30 15.97 2.36
C MET A 404 -28.41 17.03 2.30
N SER A 405 -28.37 17.90 1.28
CA SER A 405 -29.24 19.08 1.18
C SER A 405 -30.63 18.84 0.58
N GLY A 406 -30.83 17.75 -0.16
CA GLY A 406 -32.09 17.43 -0.83
C GLY A 406 -32.64 16.08 -0.42
N PRO A 407 -33.95 15.81 -0.60
CA PRO A 407 -34.59 14.58 -0.11
C PRO A 407 -34.10 13.32 -0.81
N CYS A 408 -33.58 13.47 -2.03
CA CYS A 408 -33.11 12.39 -2.89
C CYS A 408 -31.57 12.36 -2.96
N GLY A 409 -31.00 11.19 -3.29
CA GLY A 409 -29.55 10.96 -3.24
C GLY A 409 -28.69 12.03 -3.92
N SER A 410 -27.65 12.47 -3.20
CA SER A 410 -26.64 13.43 -3.65
C SER A 410 -25.93 12.95 -4.91
N THR A 411 -25.86 13.84 -5.90
CA THR A 411 -25.14 13.61 -7.17
C THR A 411 -23.78 14.28 -7.22
N PHE A 412 -23.50 15.18 -6.27
CA PHE A 412 -22.27 15.99 -6.20
C PHE A 412 -21.95 16.76 -7.50
N ASN A 413 -22.95 16.96 -8.36
CA ASN A 413 -22.80 17.51 -9.71
C ASN A 413 -21.67 16.83 -10.51
N LYS A 414 -21.51 15.51 -10.34
CA LYS A 414 -20.52 14.70 -11.08
C LYS A 414 -21.19 13.86 -12.15
N SER A 415 -20.55 13.75 -13.31
CA SER A 415 -20.99 12.94 -14.45
C SER A 415 -19.82 12.19 -15.10
N TYR A 416 -20.11 11.01 -15.65
CA TYR A 416 -19.21 10.27 -16.53
C TYR A 416 -19.97 9.72 -17.75
N PRO A 417 -19.49 9.95 -18.98
CA PRO A 417 -18.43 10.89 -19.32
C PRO A 417 -18.83 12.33 -18.93
N SER A 418 -17.86 13.21 -18.67
CA SER A 418 -18.16 14.60 -18.30
C SER A 418 -18.66 15.40 -19.52
N THR A 419 -18.13 15.13 -20.70
CA THR A 419 -18.41 15.87 -21.95
C THR A 419 -19.05 15.04 -23.08
N ASP A 420 -18.82 13.72 -23.13
CA ASP A 420 -19.44 12.80 -24.10
C ASP A 420 -20.67 12.09 -23.51
N THR A 421 -21.31 11.22 -24.29
CA THR A 421 -22.48 10.41 -23.92
C THR A 421 -22.14 8.92 -23.81
N LEU A 422 -22.85 8.21 -22.94
CA LEU A 422 -22.80 6.75 -22.88
C LEU A 422 -23.25 6.14 -24.21
N LYS A 423 -22.56 5.08 -24.61
CA LYS A 423 -22.79 4.34 -25.85
C LYS A 423 -23.48 3.03 -25.52
N LYS A 424 -24.45 2.67 -26.35
CA LYS A 424 -25.13 1.37 -26.31
C LYS A 424 -24.17 0.28 -26.80
N ALA A 425 -24.40 -0.96 -26.40
CA ALA A 425 -23.57 -2.13 -26.72
C ALA A 425 -22.09 -2.03 -26.29
N LYS A 426 -21.72 -1.05 -25.46
CA LYS A 426 -20.38 -0.89 -24.89
C LYS A 426 -20.35 -1.35 -23.43
N TRP A 427 -19.33 -2.12 -23.07
CA TRP A 427 -19.05 -2.48 -21.69
C TRP A 427 -18.37 -1.32 -20.95
N TYR A 428 -18.80 -1.10 -19.72
CA TYR A 428 -18.25 -0.14 -18.78
C TYR A 428 -17.82 -0.87 -17.51
N LYS A 429 -16.53 -0.81 -17.19
CA LYS A 429 -15.97 -1.34 -15.96
C LYS A 429 -16.14 -0.31 -14.85
N VAL A 430 -17.00 -0.62 -13.88
CA VAL A 430 -17.31 0.25 -12.75
C VAL A 430 -16.56 -0.25 -11.53
N TYR A 431 -15.81 0.63 -10.88
CA TYR A 431 -15.21 0.40 -9.56
C TYR A 431 -15.87 1.34 -8.56
N MET A 432 -16.21 0.84 -7.38
CA MET A 432 -16.72 1.63 -6.27
C MET A 432 -16.00 1.26 -4.99
N TYR A 433 -15.75 2.25 -4.15
CA TYR A 433 -15.21 2.09 -2.82
C TYR A 433 -15.93 3.01 -1.84
N ALA A 434 -16.27 2.45 -0.68
CA ALA A 434 -16.84 3.20 0.43
C ALA A 434 -16.09 2.88 1.71
N LYS A 435 -15.88 3.91 2.52
CA LYS A 435 -15.33 3.83 3.88
C LYS A 435 -16.26 4.57 4.82
N SER A 436 -16.67 3.92 5.90
CA SER A 436 -17.45 4.55 6.97
C SER A 436 -16.66 5.63 7.69
N ASN A 437 -17.38 6.62 8.22
CA ASN A 437 -16.79 7.62 9.10
C ASN A 437 -16.86 7.17 10.58
N THR A 438 -16.23 7.94 11.48
CA THR A 438 -16.31 7.77 12.93
C THR A 438 -16.92 9.01 13.58
N GLY A 439 -17.86 8.82 14.49
CA GLY A 439 -18.60 9.88 15.16
C GLY A 439 -19.19 10.88 14.18
N ASN A 440 -19.00 12.16 14.47
CA ASN A 440 -19.49 13.27 13.65
C ASN A 440 -18.50 13.75 12.57
N ASN A 441 -17.35 13.09 12.44
CA ASN A 441 -16.28 13.52 11.54
C ASN A 441 -16.60 13.15 10.09
N PRO A 442 -16.30 14.00 9.10
CA PRO A 442 -16.41 13.67 7.68
C PRO A 442 -15.16 12.91 7.19
N ASN A 443 -14.69 11.92 7.96
CA ASN A 443 -13.48 11.12 7.65
C ASN A 443 -13.79 9.78 6.96
N GLY A 444 -15.06 9.54 6.65
CA GLY A 444 -15.47 8.51 5.70
C GLY A 444 -15.06 8.91 4.30
N HIS A 445 -15.14 7.98 3.36
CA HIS A 445 -14.65 8.23 2.01
C HIS A 445 -15.53 7.53 0.98
N VAL A 446 -15.67 8.14 -0.18
CA VAL A 446 -16.38 7.58 -1.34
C VAL A 446 -15.54 7.77 -2.59
N LYS A 447 -15.37 6.68 -3.34
CA LYS A 447 -14.69 6.70 -4.62
C LYS A 447 -15.45 5.86 -5.64
N VAL A 448 -15.63 6.39 -6.85
CA VAL A 448 -16.21 5.68 -7.99
C VAL A 448 -15.38 5.99 -9.23
N LEU A 449 -14.96 4.94 -9.93
CA LEU A 449 -14.29 5.03 -11.22
C LEU A 449 -15.14 4.32 -12.28
N VAL A 450 -15.14 4.84 -13.51
CA VAL A 450 -15.71 4.16 -14.67
C VAL A 450 -14.66 4.11 -15.77
N ASN A 451 -14.31 2.90 -16.22
CA ASN A 451 -13.17 2.64 -17.12
C ASN A 451 -11.87 3.31 -16.64
N GLY A 452 -11.61 3.24 -15.33
CA GLY A 452 -10.45 3.88 -14.70
C GLY A 452 -10.56 5.39 -14.50
N THR A 453 -11.54 6.07 -15.10
CA THR A 453 -11.74 7.52 -14.94
C THR A 453 -12.53 7.83 -13.68
N THR A 454 -12.04 8.76 -12.86
CA THR A 454 -12.70 9.18 -11.62
C THR A 454 -14.01 9.92 -11.86
N LEU A 455 -15.12 9.35 -11.36
CA LEU A 455 -16.43 10.02 -11.29
C LEU A 455 -16.56 10.83 -10.00
N ILE A 456 -16.15 10.25 -8.87
CA ILE A 456 -16.09 10.91 -7.56
C ILE A 456 -14.98 10.27 -6.73
N ASP A 457 -14.26 11.07 -5.96
CA ASP A 457 -13.21 10.65 -5.02
C ASP A 457 -13.10 11.76 -3.97
N GLN A 458 -13.77 11.59 -2.84
CA GLN A 458 -13.76 12.59 -1.77
C GLN A 458 -14.19 12.03 -0.42
N ASN A 459 -13.87 12.78 0.62
CA ASN A 459 -14.32 12.52 1.98
C ASN A 459 -15.82 12.77 2.13
N ILE A 460 -16.46 12.01 3.00
CA ILE A 460 -17.90 12.05 3.22
C ILE A 460 -18.25 11.64 4.65
N ARG A 461 -19.32 12.23 5.19
CA ARG A 461 -19.93 11.82 6.45
C ARG A 461 -21.16 10.96 6.18
N TRP A 462 -21.02 9.66 6.32
CA TRP A 462 -22.13 8.71 6.11
C TRP A 462 -23.16 8.79 7.22
N THR A 463 -22.70 8.74 8.48
CA THR A 463 -23.51 8.61 9.69
C THR A 463 -23.01 9.54 10.79
N THR A 464 -23.82 9.77 11.81
CA THR A 464 -23.38 10.35 13.11
C THR A 464 -23.53 9.36 14.25
N ASN A 465 -24.30 8.28 14.04
CA ASN A 465 -24.46 7.20 15.00
C ASN A 465 -23.44 6.08 14.75
N ASP A 466 -22.41 5.99 15.58
CA ASP A 466 -21.35 4.99 15.44
C ASP A 466 -21.84 3.53 15.51
N ARG A 467 -22.95 3.26 16.20
CA ARG A 467 -23.55 1.91 16.24
C ARG A 467 -24.13 1.47 14.89
N LYS A 468 -24.27 2.39 13.94
CA LYS A 468 -24.83 2.16 12.61
C LYS A 468 -23.87 2.56 11.49
N ARG A 469 -22.61 2.84 11.81
CA ARG A 469 -21.63 3.33 10.83
C ARG A 469 -21.13 2.27 9.85
N LEU A 470 -21.30 0.98 10.15
CA LEU A 470 -20.69 -0.08 9.35
C LEU A 470 -21.45 -0.34 8.04
N ILE A 471 -20.68 -0.67 7.00
CA ILE A 471 -21.19 -1.18 5.73
C ILE A 471 -21.62 -2.62 5.96
N ASN A 472 -22.86 -2.96 5.59
CA ASN A 472 -23.47 -4.26 5.94
C ASN A 472 -24.28 -4.88 4.80
N ASN A 473 -24.30 -4.26 3.62
CA ASN A 473 -25.18 -4.68 2.53
C ASN A 473 -24.60 -4.39 1.15
N LEU A 474 -24.73 -5.36 0.25
CA LEU A 474 -24.57 -5.21 -1.18
C LEU A 474 -25.96 -5.05 -1.79
N SER A 475 -26.23 -3.90 -2.42
CA SER A 475 -27.47 -3.69 -3.17
C SER A 475 -27.24 -3.95 -4.64
N PHE A 476 -28.16 -4.65 -5.31
CA PHE A 476 -28.20 -4.77 -6.76
C PHE A 476 -29.50 -4.16 -7.28
N THR A 477 -29.41 -2.95 -7.83
CA THR A 477 -30.58 -2.16 -8.21
C THR A 477 -30.52 -1.73 -9.66
N THR A 478 -31.45 -2.21 -10.46
CA THR A 478 -31.53 -1.96 -11.90
C THR A 478 -32.97 -1.62 -12.29
N PHE A 479 -33.32 -0.34 -12.41
CA PHE A 479 -34.69 0.10 -12.74
C PHE A 479 -34.74 1.51 -13.31
N ARG A 480 -35.78 1.83 -14.10
CA ARG A 480 -36.08 3.21 -14.54
C ARG A 480 -36.56 4.05 -13.35
N GLY A 481 -35.95 5.21 -13.15
CA GLY A 481 -36.14 6.06 -11.98
C GLY A 481 -37.37 6.96 -12.06
N GLY A 482 -37.49 7.92 -11.13
CA GLY A 482 -38.57 8.91 -11.12
C GLY A 482 -39.91 8.39 -10.60
N LYS A 483 -40.86 9.32 -10.49
CA LYS A 483 -42.26 9.02 -10.15
C LYS A 483 -43.22 9.31 -11.30
N GLU A 484 -42.81 10.15 -12.25
CA GLU A 484 -43.69 10.64 -13.30
C GLU A 484 -43.49 9.88 -14.61
N ASP A 485 -44.49 9.90 -15.49
CA ASP A 485 -44.58 9.02 -16.66
C ASP A 485 -43.48 9.24 -17.71
N TRP A 486 -42.94 10.44 -17.84
CA TRP A 486 -41.79 10.75 -18.69
C TRP A 486 -40.48 10.03 -18.34
N TRP A 487 -40.43 9.27 -17.24
CA TRP A 487 -39.33 8.33 -16.95
C TRP A 487 -39.57 6.92 -17.49
N LYS A 488 -40.79 6.61 -17.88
CA LYS A 488 -41.17 5.32 -18.47
C LYS A 488 -40.61 5.24 -19.89
N SER A 489 -40.64 4.02 -20.41
CA SER A 489 -40.35 3.69 -21.80
C SER A 489 -41.46 2.78 -22.27
N ASP A 490 -41.91 2.93 -23.50
CA ASP A 490 -42.90 2.08 -24.15
C ASP A 490 -42.33 0.70 -24.53
N ALA A 491 -41.01 0.54 -24.46
CA ALA A 491 -40.29 -0.70 -24.75
C ALA A 491 -39.59 -1.29 -23.52
N ASN A 492 -39.44 -2.63 -23.53
CA ASN A 492 -38.60 -3.31 -22.56
C ASN A 492 -37.13 -2.90 -22.75
N GLY A 493 -36.44 -2.56 -21.67
CA GLY A 493 -35.00 -2.29 -21.67
C GLY A 493 -34.22 -3.49 -21.16
N TYR A 494 -33.02 -3.72 -21.70
CA TYR A 494 -32.11 -4.77 -21.21
C TYR A 494 -30.75 -4.19 -20.82
N ILE A 495 -30.28 -4.56 -19.64
CA ILE A 495 -28.95 -4.20 -19.12
C ILE A 495 -28.24 -5.49 -18.71
N TYR A 496 -26.97 -5.60 -19.10
CA TYR A 496 -26.13 -6.77 -18.91
C TYR A 496 -25.07 -6.46 -17.87
N TYR A 497 -24.78 -7.44 -17.02
CA TYR A 497 -23.78 -7.38 -15.97
C TYR A 497 -22.84 -8.57 -16.06
N ASP A 498 -21.57 -8.35 -15.73
CA ASP A 498 -20.57 -9.40 -15.60
C ASP A 498 -19.46 -9.02 -14.62
N ASN A 499 -18.59 -9.99 -14.28
CA ASN A 499 -17.35 -9.80 -13.54
C ASN A 499 -17.49 -9.02 -12.22
N LEU A 500 -18.52 -9.34 -11.42
CA LEU A 500 -18.67 -8.77 -10.10
C LEU A 500 -17.56 -9.27 -9.17
N ILE A 501 -16.88 -8.35 -8.51
CA ILE A 501 -15.97 -8.60 -7.41
C ILE A 501 -16.41 -7.70 -6.26
N VAL A 502 -16.52 -8.25 -5.05
CA VAL A 502 -16.77 -7.52 -3.81
C VAL A 502 -15.73 -7.95 -2.80
N ARG A 503 -15.02 -7.00 -2.20
CA ARG A 503 -13.99 -7.26 -1.20
C ARG A 503 -14.23 -6.36 -0.02
N GLN A 504 -14.30 -6.95 1.17
CA GLN A 504 -14.19 -6.20 2.41
C GLN A 504 -12.76 -5.69 2.49
N ILE A 505 -12.62 -4.37 2.47
CA ILE A 505 -11.35 -3.73 2.72
C ILE A 505 -11.29 -3.57 4.22
N ILE A 506 -10.38 -4.32 4.84
CA ILE A 506 -9.87 -3.91 6.13
C ILE A 506 -9.10 -2.64 5.82
N ASN A 507 -9.77 -1.51 6.02
CA ASN A 507 -9.10 -0.25 5.95
C ASN A 507 -8.10 -0.31 7.08
N SER A 508 -6.84 -0.53 6.75
CA SER A 508 -5.78 -0.10 7.63
C SER A 508 -5.75 1.43 7.57
N GLN A 509 -6.81 2.09 8.06
CA GLN A 509 -6.56 2.95 9.19
C GLN A 509 -6.32 2.04 10.40
N LEU A 510 -5.09 1.53 10.39
CA LEU A 510 -4.30 1.09 11.52
C LEU A 510 -4.80 -0.09 12.30
N SER A 511 -4.73 -1.24 11.65
CA SER A 511 -4.25 -2.38 12.41
C SER A 511 -2.75 -2.18 12.67
N CYS A 512 -2.38 -2.19 13.94
CA CYS A 512 -0.99 -2.44 14.34
C CYS A 512 -0.67 -3.93 14.08
N ASP A 513 -0.84 -4.39 12.82
CA ASP A 513 -0.73 -5.83 12.45
C ASP A 513 0.66 -6.39 12.73
N GLU A 514 1.69 -5.54 12.64
CA GLU A 514 3.06 -5.92 12.99
C GLU A 514 3.25 -6.09 14.50
N ALA A 515 2.36 -5.52 15.32
CA ALA A 515 2.32 -5.65 16.77
C ALA A 515 1.25 -6.64 17.26
N SER A 516 0.80 -7.63 16.45
CA SER A 516 -0.22 -8.63 16.84
C SER A 516 -1.24 -8.10 17.88
N TYR A 517 -2.00 -7.08 17.46
CA TYR A 517 -2.82 -6.24 18.36
C TYR A 517 -4.04 -7.01 18.88
N VAL A 518 -4.27 -6.95 20.20
CA VAL A 518 -5.38 -7.62 20.89
C VAL A 518 -6.30 -6.55 21.47
N ASP A 519 -7.49 -6.42 20.91
CA ASP A 519 -8.44 -5.40 21.33
C ASP A 519 -9.11 -5.72 22.68
N ARG A 520 -9.77 -4.72 23.26
CA ARG A 520 -10.45 -4.84 24.56
C ARG A 520 -11.52 -5.94 24.61
N VAL A 521 -12.19 -6.22 23.50
CA VAL A 521 -13.19 -7.30 23.44
C VAL A 521 -12.49 -8.64 23.44
N GLU A 522 -11.42 -8.78 22.67
CA GLU A 522 -10.66 -10.02 22.49
C GLU A 522 -10.01 -10.50 23.79
N TRP A 523 -9.35 -9.62 24.57
CA TRP A 523 -8.80 -10.01 25.88
C TRP A 523 -9.84 -9.99 27.00
N GLY A 524 -11.09 -9.60 26.74
CA GLY A 524 -12.19 -9.65 27.71
C GLY A 524 -12.12 -8.57 28.79
N ALA A 525 -11.91 -7.32 28.38
CA ALA A 525 -11.82 -6.17 29.26
C ALA A 525 -13.09 -5.90 30.07
N ARG A 526 -12.92 -5.58 31.36
CA ARG A 526 -13.99 -4.98 32.16
C ARG A 526 -14.34 -3.61 31.61
N LYS A 527 -15.60 -3.21 31.80
CA LYS A 527 -16.07 -1.86 31.44
C LYS A 527 -15.39 -0.82 32.35
N PRO A 528 -15.00 0.34 31.81
CA PRO A 528 -14.56 1.46 32.64
C PRO A 528 -15.75 2.02 33.43
N SER A 529 -15.52 2.55 34.64
CA SER A 529 -16.58 3.18 35.44
C SER A 529 -16.96 4.59 34.94
N SER A 530 -16.05 5.27 34.27
CA SER A 530 -16.28 6.50 33.51
C SER A 530 -15.28 6.63 32.36
N ILE A 531 -15.56 7.52 31.40
CA ILE A 531 -14.70 7.75 30.23
C ILE A 531 -14.36 9.23 30.14
N THR A 532 -13.07 9.54 30.13
CA THR A 532 -12.52 10.85 29.80
C THR A 532 -11.73 10.74 28.49
N ASN A 533 -12.01 11.63 27.54
CA ASN A 533 -11.30 11.66 26.26
C ASN A 533 -10.05 12.54 26.37
N LEU A 534 -9.05 12.25 25.53
CA LEU A 534 -7.92 13.15 25.36
C LEU A 534 -8.40 14.51 24.86
N THR A 535 -7.82 15.58 25.38
CA THR A 535 -8.17 16.96 25.00
C THR A 535 -7.43 17.45 23.77
N SER A 536 -6.31 16.81 23.42
CA SER A 536 -5.50 17.17 22.25
C SER A 536 -4.94 15.92 21.56
N GLN A 537 -4.93 15.95 20.23
CA GLN A 537 -4.30 14.96 19.35
C GLN A 537 -3.86 15.67 18.04
N PRO A 538 -2.75 15.24 17.39
CA PRO A 538 -1.83 14.18 17.80
C PRO A 538 -0.92 14.55 18.98
N LEU A 539 -0.61 13.57 19.84
CA LEU A 539 0.33 13.72 20.96
C LEU A 539 1.78 13.65 20.49
N SER A 540 2.71 14.16 21.31
CA SER A 540 4.13 14.26 20.94
C SER A 540 5.03 13.23 21.65
N PHE A 541 4.52 12.53 22.67
CA PHE A 541 5.34 11.65 23.51
C PHE A 541 4.77 10.25 23.67
N TYR A 542 5.68 9.29 23.80
CA TYR A 542 5.45 7.99 24.42
C TYR A 542 6.18 7.90 25.76
N VAL A 543 5.50 7.37 26.78
CA VAL A 543 6.10 7.05 28.09
C VAL A 543 6.11 5.53 28.25
N ILE A 544 7.29 4.92 28.34
CA ILE A 544 7.42 3.48 28.53
C ILE A 544 7.46 3.10 30.01
N HIS A 545 6.66 2.10 30.37
CA HIS A 545 6.51 1.54 31.71
C HIS A 545 6.86 0.04 31.72
N HIS A 546 7.04 -0.51 32.92
CA HIS A 546 6.85 -1.94 33.17
C HIS A 546 5.73 -2.15 34.20
N SER A 547 5.19 -3.36 34.30
CA SER A 547 4.09 -3.65 35.23
C SER A 547 4.55 -4.07 36.63
N GLU A 548 5.83 -4.41 36.81
CA GLU A 548 6.39 -5.05 38.01
C GLU A 548 5.72 -6.40 38.37
N THR A 549 5.00 -6.99 37.41
CA THR A 549 4.44 -8.35 37.53
C THR A 549 5.43 -9.38 36.98
N PRO A 550 5.21 -10.69 37.20
CA PRO A 550 5.87 -11.71 36.39
C PRO A 550 5.61 -11.47 34.89
N PRO A 551 6.59 -11.72 33.99
CA PRO A 551 6.39 -11.66 32.55
C PRO A 551 5.44 -12.77 32.06
N CYS A 552 5.00 -12.67 30.81
CA CYS A 552 4.10 -13.63 30.17
C CYS A 552 4.58 -13.92 28.74
N TYR A 553 4.59 -15.18 28.31
CA TYR A 553 5.24 -15.60 27.05
C TYR A 553 4.27 -16.24 26.04
N ASP A 554 3.06 -16.56 26.47
CA ASP A 554 2.00 -17.15 25.67
C ASP A 554 0.70 -16.34 25.80
N ASP A 555 -0.24 -16.57 24.89
CA ASP A 555 -1.46 -15.79 24.80
C ASP A 555 -2.36 -15.90 26.02
N VAL A 556 -2.46 -17.10 26.62
CA VAL A 556 -3.31 -17.36 27.77
C VAL A 556 -2.74 -16.63 28.97
N SER A 557 -1.45 -16.84 29.26
CA SER A 557 -0.80 -16.19 30.39
C SER A 557 -0.84 -14.66 30.24
N CYS A 558 -0.57 -14.11 29.05
CA CYS A 558 -0.59 -12.67 28.86
C CYS A 558 -1.98 -12.05 29.03
N VAL A 559 -3.05 -12.67 28.51
CA VAL A 559 -4.42 -12.20 28.75
C VAL A 559 -4.76 -12.22 30.24
N GLU A 560 -4.36 -13.27 30.97
CA GLU A 560 -4.54 -13.32 32.43
C GLU A 560 -3.82 -12.19 33.15
N ARG A 561 -2.58 -11.86 32.76
CA ARG A 561 -1.82 -10.76 33.37
C ARG A 561 -2.48 -9.41 33.09
N VAL A 562 -2.93 -9.15 31.87
CA VAL A 562 -3.63 -7.91 31.51
C VAL A 562 -4.93 -7.76 32.33
N LYS A 563 -5.72 -8.84 32.46
CA LYS A 563 -6.91 -8.85 33.32
C LYS A 563 -6.59 -8.60 34.79
N GLY A 564 -5.53 -9.23 35.31
CA GLY A 564 -5.06 -9.03 36.68
C GLY A 564 -4.66 -7.58 36.94
N ILE A 565 -3.93 -6.96 36.02
CA ILE A 565 -3.54 -5.54 36.09
C ILE A 565 -4.78 -4.63 36.05
N GLN A 566 -5.74 -4.88 35.16
CA GLN A 566 -6.99 -4.12 35.12
C GLN A 566 -7.77 -4.26 36.44
N TYR A 567 -7.88 -5.49 36.95
CA TYR A 567 -8.57 -5.77 38.21
C TYR A 567 -7.93 -5.02 39.37
N TYR A 568 -6.61 -5.07 39.50
CA TYR A 568 -5.88 -4.36 40.54
C TYR A 568 -6.07 -2.84 40.44
N HIS A 569 -6.03 -2.27 39.23
CA HIS A 569 -6.28 -0.84 39.05
C HIS A 569 -7.72 -0.44 39.42
N GLN A 570 -8.73 -1.17 38.94
CA GLN A 570 -10.13 -0.80 39.20
C GLN A 570 -10.58 -1.11 40.63
N ILE A 571 -10.28 -2.31 41.12
CA ILE A 571 -10.77 -2.80 42.41
C ILE A 571 -9.78 -2.51 43.52
N GLY A 572 -8.49 -2.76 43.30
CA GLY A 572 -7.45 -2.52 44.30
C GLY A 572 -7.14 -1.04 44.53
N ARG A 573 -7.18 -0.21 43.48
CA ARG A 573 -6.85 1.22 43.56
C ARG A 573 -8.03 2.18 43.31
N GLY A 574 -9.21 1.66 42.98
CA GLY A 574 -10.39 2.48 42.70
C GLY A 574 -10.30 3.30 41.41
N TRP A 575 -9.39 2.98 40.50
CA TRP A 575 -9.24 3.72 39.24
C TRP A 575 -10.39 3.42 38.28
N VAL A 576 -10.65 4.36 37.37
CA VAL A 576 -11.76 4.23 36.41
C VAL A 576 -11.58 3.05 35.45
N ASP A 577 -10.32 2.72 35.13
CA ASP A 577 -9.91 1.63 34.26
C ASP A 577 -8.41 1.34 34.43
N ILE A 578 -7.89 0.34 33.71
CA ILE A 578 -6.45 0.06 33.57
C ILE A 578 -5.67 1.35 33.25
N GLY A 579 -4.55 1.59 33.94
CA GLY A 579 -3.86 2.88 33.89
C GLY A 579 -3.15 3.21 32.56
N TYR A 580 -2.91 2.24 31.69
CA TYR A 580 -2.11 2.41 30.47
C TYR A 580 -2.98 2.50 29.21
N HIS A 581 -2.45 3.13 28.16
CA HIS A 581 -3.10 3.09 26.85
C HIS A 581 -2.94 1.71 26.22
N PHE A 582 -1.74 1.12 26.35
CA PHE A 582 -1.40 -0.20 25.82
C PHE A 582 -0.49 -0.98 26.76
N LEU A 583 -0.59 -2.31 26.69
CA LEU A 583 0.31 -3.23 27.38
C LEU A 583 0.94 -4.18 26.37
N VAL A 584 2.22 -4.54 26.56
CA VAL A 584 2.94 -5.44 25.65
C VAL A 584 3.47 -6.63 26.42
N GLY A 585 3.11 -7.84 25.97
CA GLY A 585 3.61 -9.09 26.53
C GLY A 585 4.90 -9.56 25.86
N GLU A 586 5.66 -10.42 26.56
CA GLU A 586 6.84 -11.09 25.99
C GLU A 586 6.46 -12.13 24.91
N ASN A 587 5.17 -12.39 24.70
CA ASN A 587 4.63 -13.11 23.53
C ASN A 587 4.65 -12.28 22.23
N GLY A 588 4.94 -10.97 22.29
CA GLY A 588 4.98 -10.08 21.13
C GLY A 588 3.63 -9.50 20.71
N LYS A 589 2.64 -9.50 21.60
CA LYS A 589 1.32 -8.90 21.35
C LYS A 589 1.15 -7.60 22.12
N ALA A 590 0.48 -6.63 21.49
CA ALA A 590 0.06 -5.39 22.11
C ALA A 590 -1.44 -5.45 22.49
N TYR A 591 -1.74 -5.38 23.78
CA TYR A 591 -3.08 -5.42 24.34
C TYR A 591 -3.61 -4.01 24.53
N GLU A 592 -4.80 -3.74 24.00
CA GLU A 592 -5.46 -2.45 24.15
C GLU A 592 -5.89 -2.23 25.60
N GLY A 593 -5.24 -1.27 26.27
CA GLY A 593 -5.70 -0.70 27.53
C GLY A 593 -6.77 0.34 27.26
N ARG A 594 -6.53 1.60 27.60
CA ARG A 594 -7.48 2.68 27.32
C ARG A 594 -7.56 3.08 25.83
N GLY A 595 -6.64 2.60 25.01
CA GLY A 595 -6.63 2.82 23.57
C GLY A 595 -6.26 4.25 23.20
N TRP A 596 -6.39 4.62 21.93
CA TRP A 596 -5.82 5.87 21.42
C TRP A 596 -6.53 7.15 21.84
N ASN A 597 -7.82 7.11 22.19
CA ASN A 597 -8.66 8.32 22.27
C ASN A 597 -9.01 8.76 23.68
N ARG A 598 -8.53 8.05 24.71
CA ARG A 598 -8.92 8.24 26.11
C ARG A 598 -7.73 8.62 26.95
N GLU A 599 -7.96 9.53 27.89
CA GLU A 599 -6.96 9.92 28.88
C GLU A 599 -6.58 8.71 29.75
N ALA A 600 -5.28 8.59 30.05
CA ALA A 600 -4.75 7.51 30.87
C ALA A 600 -4.53 7.89 32.34
N ALA A 601 -3.98 6.96 33.13
CA ALA A 601 -3.64 7.18 34.53
C ALA A 601 -2.26 6.58 34.83
N HIS A 602 -1.32 6.72 33.89
CA HIS A 602 -0.01 6.09 33.97
C HIS A 602 1.09 7.02 34.50
N SER A 603 0.97 8.33 34.35
CA SER A 603 1.99 9.29 34.78
C SER A 603 1.32 10.61 35.09
N LEU A 604 1.36 11.01 36.36
CA LEU A 604 0.83 12.29 36.83
C LEU A 604 1.40 13.42 35.97
N GLU A 605 0.57 14.40 35.60
CA GLU A 605 0.87 15.53 34.68
C GLU A 605 1.06 15.18 33.20
N TRP A 606 1.13 13.90 32.83
CA TRP A 606 1.37 13.45 31.44
C TRP A 606 0.21 12.66 30.83
N ASN A 607 -0.81 12.33 31.62
CA ASN A 607 -1.93 11.44 31.26
C ASN A 607 -2.74 11.88 30.03
N ASN A 608 -2.71 13.17 29.69
CA ASN A 608 -3.44 13.79 28.60
C ASN A 608 -2.55 14.21 27.42
N ASP A 609 -1.22 14.08 27.57
CA ASP A 609 -0.22 14.65 26.67
C ASP A 609 0.80 13.63 26.16
N ALA A 610 0.79 12.41 26.71
CA ALA A 610 1.62 11.31 26.25
C ALA A 610 0.91 9.95 26.28
N TYR A 611 1.31 9.06 25.37
CA TYR A 611 0.85 7.69 25.36
C TYR A 611 1.71 6.78 26.25
N GLY A 612 1.15 6.30 27.36
CA GLY A 612 1.73 5.24 28.18
C GLY A 612 1.62 3.84 27.57
N ILE A 613 2.78 3.21 27.30
CA ILE A 613 2.91 1.79 26.92
C ILE A 613 3.60 1.03 28.07
N CYS A 614 2.99 -0.06 28.55
CA CYS A 614 3.52 -0.84 29.66
C CYS A 614 3.98 -2.23 29.23
N ILE A 615 5.24 -2.58 29.47
CA ILE A 615 5.77 -3.92 29.25
C ILE A 615 5.35 -4.82 30.42
N ILE A 616 4.66 -5.93 30.14
CA ILE A 616 4.20 -6.87 31.16
C ILE A 616 5.41 -7.66 31.67
N GLY A 617 5.87 -7.34 32.87
CA GLY A 617 7.07 -7.94 33.46
C GLY A 617 7.75 -7.03 34.49
N ASN A 618 8.83 -7.54 35.08
CA ASN A 618 9.78 -6.78 35.87
C ASN A 618 11.12 -6.72 35.11
N PHE A 619 11.47 -5.52 34.67
CA PHE A 619 12.66 -5.24 33.85
C PHE A 619 13.70 -4.37 34.57
N THR A 620 13.73 -4.45 35.91
CA THR A 620 14.74 -3.78 36.75
C THR A 620 16.14 -4.18 36.31
N MET A 621 16.38 -5.48 36.15
CA MET A 621 17.67 -6.03 35.69
C MET A 621 17.58 -6.70 34.30
N ALA A 622 16.49 -7.42 34.03
CA ALA A 622 16.31 -8.13 32.76
C ALA A 622 15.87 -7.18 31.64
N SER A 623 16.33 -7.42 30.41
CA SER A 623 15.84 -6.71 29.23
C SER A 623 14.58 -7.38 28.67
N PRO A 624 13.64 -6.61 28.08
CA PRO A 624 12.53 -7.18 27.33
C PRO A 624 13.05 -7.97 26.13
N ASN A 625 12.39 -9.08 25.80
CA ASN A 625 12.79 -9.87 24.65
C ASN A 625 12.52 -9.14 23.32
N GLU A 626 13.04 -9.72 22.25
CA GLU A 626 12.93 -9.13 20.92
C GLU A 626 11.47 -9.04 20.43
N LYS A 627 10.61 -10.00 20.80
CA LYS A 627 9.19 -9.98 20.41
C LYS A 627 8.45 -8.80 21.05
N ALA A 628 8.63 -8.57 22.35
CA ALA A 628 8.08 -7.42 23.05
C ALA A 628 8.64 -6.11 22.48
N SER A 629 9.95 -6.04 22.27
CA SER A 629 10.61 -4.87 21.68
C SER A 629 10.06 -4.53 20.30
N ASN A 630 9.88 -5.52 19.43
CA ASN A 630 9.29 -5.35 18.10
C ASN A 630 7.82 -4.92 18.18
N ALA A 631 7.04 -5.52 19.09
CA ALA A 631 5.64 -5.13 19.28
C ALA A 631 5.49 -3.67 19.73
N ILE A 632 6.39 -3.16 20.59
CA ILE A 632 6.38 -1.75 21.01
C ILE A 632 6.72 -0.85 19.82
N ARG A 633 7.78 -1.16 19.03
CA ARG A 633 8.12 -0.35 17.83
C ARG A 633 6.97 -0.32 16.84
N SER A 634 6.38 -1.48 16.56
CA SER A 634 5.23 -1.61 15.67
C SER A 634 4.00 -0.83 16.18
N LEU A 635 3.80 -0.77 17.50
CA LEU A 635 2.74 0.04 18.13
C LEU A 635 3.02 1.55 18.06
N ILE A 636 4.28 1.96 18.21
CA ILE A 636 4.72 3.35 18.04
C ILE A 636 4.50 3.81 16.59
N ASP A 637 4.98 3.02 15.63
CA ASP A 637 4.78 3.27 14.20
C ASP A 637 3.29 3.33 13.84
N CYS A 638 2.48 2.49 14.49
CA CYS A 638 1.04 2.52 14.35
C CYS A 638 0.50 3.88 14.84
N GLY A 639 0.80 4.33 16.05
CA GLY A 639 0.31 5.63 16.53
C GLY A 639 0.69 6.80 15.62
N VAL A 640 1.91 6.79 15.06
CA VAL A 640 2.36 7.80 14.09
C VAL A 640 1.57 7.73 12.78
N LYS A 641 1.51 6.55 12.14
CA LYS A 641 0.74 6.32 10.91
C LYS A 641 -0.75 6.63 11.09
N SER A 642 -1.25 6.65 12.33
CA SER A 642 -2.63 7.00 12.67
C SER A 642 -2.94 8.46 12.72
N GLY A 643 -1.93 9.32 12.79
CA GLY A 643 -2.13 10.67 13.26
C GLY A 643 -2.62 10.72 14.72
N HIS A 644 -2.42 9.67 15.51
CA HIS A 644 -2.57 9.74 16.97
C HIS A 644 -1.32 10.35 17.59
N VAL A 645 -0.16 10.12 16.98
CA VAL A 645 1.13 10.66 17.40
C VAL A 645 1.78 11.42 16.25
N LYS A 646 2.49 12.51 16.58
CA LYS A 646 3.24 13.28 15.59
C LYS A 646 4.41 12.47 15.02
N GLU A 647 4.77 12.71 13.76
CA GLU A 647 5.92 12.05 13.12
C GLU A 647 7.24 12.33 13.87
N ASN A 648 7.41 13.54 14.39
CA ASN A 648 8.54 13.94 15.22
C ASN A 648 8.30 13.67 16.72
N TYR A 649 7.76 12.52 17.07
CA TYR A 649 7.55 12.13 18.47
C TYR A 649 8.85 12.02 19.26
N TYR A 650 8.73 11.93 20.58
CA TYR A 650 9.81 11.62 21.50
C TYR A 650 9.45 10.43 22.39
N LEU A 651 10.41 9.55 22.61
CA LEU A 651 10.30 8.40 23.50
C LEU A 651 11.01 8.71 24.81
N ILE A 652 10.30 8.62 25.93
CA ILE A 652 10.85 8.73 27.27
C ILE A 652 10.38 7.56 28.14
N THR A 653 11.01 7.38 29.29
CA THR A 653 10.64 6.38 30.29
C THR A 653 9.83 6.98 31.43
N HIS A 654 9.11 6.16 32.19
CA HIS A 654 8.35 6.63 33.36
C HIS A 654 9.22 7.36 34.39
N ARG A 655 10.44 6.86 34.66
CA ARG A 655 11.41 7.56 35.52
C ARG A 655 11.77 8.96 35.03
N GLN A 656 11.73 9.21 33.72
CA GLN A 656 12.05 10.51 33.13
C GLN A 656 10.86 11.49 33.18
N SER A 657 9.62 11.00 33.15
CA SER A 657 8.43 11.84 33.27
C SER A 657 8.18 12.30 34.71
N GLN A 658 8.80 11.65 35.70
CA GLN A 658 8.69 11.93 37.12
C GLN A 658 9.95 12.58 37.70
N ARG A 659 9.83 13.21 38.87
CA ARG A 659 11.00 13.78 39.58
C ARG A 659 12.05 12.70 39.86
N PRO A 660 13.35 13.04 39.93
CA PRO A 660 14.41 12.06 40.08
C PRO A 660 14.24 11.28 41.39
N GLY A 661 14.42 9.96 41.35
CA GLY A 661 14.25 9.08 42.52
C GLY A 661 12.80 8.73 42.87
N TYR A 662 11.80 9.19 42.11
CA TYR A 662 10.39 8.84 42.37
C TYR A 662 10.06 7.38 41.99
N THR A 663 10.62 6.89 40.88
CA THR A 663 10.39 5.54 40.39
C THR A 663 11.58 5.07 39.57
N GLU A 664 11.86 3.77 39.62
CA GLU A 664 12.84 3.12 38.75
C GLU A 664 12.22 2.61 37.44
N CYS A 665 10.90 2.66 37.28
CA CYS A 665 10.19 2.16 36.10
C CYS A 665 10.68 2.82 34.79
N PRO A 666 10.93 2.06 33.70
CA PRO A 666 10.68 0.64 33.47
C PRO A 666 11.82 -0.30 33.90
N GLY A 667 12.79 0.17 34.70
CA GLY A 667 13.95 -0.60 35.12
C GLY A 667 15.17 -0.44 34.20
N ASP A 668 16.36 -0.75 34.70
CA ASP A 668 17.62 -0.54 33.99
C ASP A 668 17.79 -1.50 32.80
N GLY A 669 17.28 -2.72 32.95
CA GLY A 669 17.27 -3.71 31.87
C GLY A 669 16.46 -3.26 30.65
N ALA A 670 15.29 -2.64 30.85
CA ALA A 670 14.51 -2.02 29.77
C ALA A 670 15.15 -0.73 29.25
N LEU A 671 15.66 0.14 30.14
CA LEU A 671 16.33 1.39 29.75
C LEU A 671 17.55 1.13 28.85
N GLY A 672 18.34 0.09 29.12
CA GLY A 672 19.50 -0.30 28.32
C GLY A 672 19.16 -0.71 26.87
N VAL A 673 17.90 -1.07 26.61
CA VAL A 673 17.38 -1.34 25.26
C VAL A 673 16.77 -0.07 24.66
N LEU A 674 15.90 0.62 25.40
CA LEU A 674 15.14 1.78 24.93
C LEU A 674 16.02 2.99 24.60
N SER A 675 17.10 3.20 25.36
CA SER A 675 18.05 4.31 25.15
C SER A 675 18.77 4.25 23.79
N LYS A 676 18.75 3.11 23.13
CA LYS A 676 19.34 2.89 21.80
C LYS A 676 18.35 3.11 20.67
N TRP A 677 17.07 3.35 20.97
CA TRP A 677 16.03 3.45 19.95
C TRP A 677 16.02 4.84 19.30
N PRO A 678 15.60 4.92 18.02
CA PRO A 678 15.34 6.21 17.39
C PRO A 678 14.37 7.04 18.22
N ARG A 679 14.60 8.36 18.27
CA ARG A 679 13.75 9.32 18.98
C ARG A 679 13.69 9.15 20.50
N TYR A 680 14.55 8.32 21.10
CA TYR A 680 14.76 8.32 22.56
C TYR A 680 15.34 9.66 23.02
N CYS A 681 14.60 10.36 23.88
CA CYS A 681 15.02 11.64 24.44
C CYS A 681 15.58 11.43 25.84
N SER A 682 16.73 12.03 26.14
CA SER A 682 17.40 11.90 27.44
C SER A 682 16.87 12.87 28.51
N PHE A 683 15.75 13.54 28.24
CA PHE A 683 15.09 14.46 29.16
C PHE A 683 14.92 13.85 30.56
N GLN A 684 15.12 14.67 31.59
CA GLN A 684 14.88 14.35 32.98
C GLN A 684 14.03 15.46 33.60
N ASN A 685 12.88 15.10 34.18
CA ASN A 685 12.09 16.03 34.96
C ASN A 685 12.86 16.36 36.26
N SER A 686 13.22 17.63 36.44
CA SER A 686 14.00 18.10 37.59
C SER A 686 13.18 18.27 38.87
N GLY A 687 11.85 18.22 38.79
CA GLY A 687 10.94 18.55 39.90
C GLY A 687 11.02 20.02 40.33
N ALA A 688 11.72 20.88 39.57
CA ALA A 688 11.87 22.29 39.88
C ALA A 688 10.54 23.04 39.78
N PRO A 689 10.34 24.12 40.56
CA PRO A 689 9.16 24.98 40.42
C PRO A 689 9.00 25.48 38.99
N LEU A 690 7.83 25.24 38.40
CA LEU A 690 7.50 25.70 37.06
C LEU A 690 7.34 27.23 37.06
N LYS A 691 7.88 27.89 36.04
CA LYS A 691 7.60 29.32 35.81
C LYS A 691 6.14 29.50 35.42
N THR A 692 5.58 30.68 35.67
CA THR A 692 4.23 31.04 35.22
C THR A 692 4.10 30.78 33.71
N ASN A 693 3.10 29.96 33.34
CA ASN A 693 2.78 29.49 31.98
C ASN A 693 3.66 28.38 31.37
N GLN A 694 4.55 27.71 32.12
CA GLN A 694 5.23 26.50 31.66
C GLN A 694 4.61 25.22 32.24
N THR A 695 4.60 24.14 31.46
CA THR A 695 4.24 22.78 31.90
C THR A 695 5.47 21.89 31.82
N GLN A 696 5.48 20.76 32.55
CA GLN A 696 6.57 19.78 32.41
C GLN A 696 6.72 19.27 30.97
N ILE A 697 5.61 19.13 30.25
CA ILE A 697 5.60 18.76 28.83
C ILE A 697 6.25 19.83 27.95
N SER A 698 5.99 21.13 28.19
CA SER A 698 6.62 22.18 27.36
C SER A 698 8.13 22.24 27.58
N LEU A 699 8.60 22.03 28.82
CA LEU A 699 10.02 21.90 29.13
C LEU A 699 10.65 20.67 28.45
N ALA A 700 9.94 19.54 28.46
CA ALA A 700 10.39 18.33 27.80
C ALA A 700 10.48 18.49 26.28
N LEU A 701 9.48 19.13 25.65
CA LEU A 701 9.50 19.43 24.21
C LEU A 701 10.72 20.28 23.85
N ASP A 702 10.92 21.39 24.55
CA ASP A 702 12.06 22.29 24.33
C ASP A 702 13.41 21.58 24.48
N PHE A 703 13.53 20.69 25.47
CA PHE A 703 14.76 19.91 25.69
C PHE A 703 14.98 18.91 24.54
N CYS A 704 13.98 18.09 24.23
CA CYS A 704 14.11 17.06 23.21
C CYS A 704 14.33 17.66 21.82
N GLU A 705 13.66 18.77 21.47
CA GLU A 705 13.91 19.48 20.21
C GLU A 705 15.36 19.96 20.10
N LYS A 706 15.95 20.47 21.19
CA LYS A 706 17.36 20.88 21.24
C LYS A 706 18.31 19.69 21.12
N GLU A 707 18.02 18.61 21.82
CA GLU A 707 18.81 17.38 21.76
C GLU A 707 18.91 16.85 20.33
N PHE A 708 17.78 16.77 19.62
CA PHE A 708 17.71 16.26 18.25
C PHE A 708 18.12 17.28 17.16
N SER A 709 18.22 18.57 17.48
CA SER A 709 18.78 19.58 16.57
C SER A 709 20.30 19.75 16.71
N SER A 710 20.86 19.50 17.90
CA SER A 710 22.31 19.56 18.13
C SER A 710 23.08 18.41 17.45
N THR A 711 22.46 17.25 17.27
CA THR A 711 23.03 16.09 16.55
C THR A 711 23.07 16.27 15.02
N ALA A 712 22.28 17.20 14.47
CA ALA A 712 22.35 17.62 13.07
C ALA A 712 23.56 18.54 12.78
N SER A 713 24.18 19.11 13.83
CA SER A 713 25.30 20.04 13.70
C SER A 713 26.69 19.39 13.76
N SER A 714 26.78 18.12 14.18
CA SER A 714 28.05 17.38 14.27
C SER A 714 28.32 16.44 13.10
N SER A 715 27.32 16.18 12.25
CA SER A 715 27.43 15.33 11.06
C SER A 715 27.65 16.11 9.75
N THR A 716 27.66 17.45 9.80
CA THR A 716 27.92 18.33 8.65
C THR A 716 29.40 18.68 8.44
N TYR A 717 30.29 18.35 9.38
CA TYR A 717 31.72 18.68 9.30
C TYR A 717 32.65 17.54 8.85
N LEU A 718 32.15 16.30 8.69
CA LEU A 718 32.95 15.16 8.20
C LEU A 718 32.51 14.63 6.83
N ILE A 719 31.34 15.02 6.33
CA ILE A 719 30.79 14.52 5.05
C ILE A 719 31.16 15.45 3.88
N THR A 720 31.43 16.73 4.14
CA THR A 720 31.83 17.71 3.11
C THR A 720 33.20 17.43 2.48
N PRO A 721 34.27 17.00 3.19
CA PRO A 721 35.54 16.68 2.54
C PRO A 721 35.48 15.38 1.74
N LEU A 722 34.72 14.36 2.18
CA LEU A 722 34.63 13.06 1.50
C LEU A 722 33.81 13.14 0.22
N ILE A 723 32.69 13.87 0.24
CA ILE A 723 31.88 14.13 -0.95
C ILE A 723 32.66 15.05 -1.91
N LEU A 724 33.38 16.05 -1.40
CA LEU A 724 34.23 16.90 -2.24
C LEU A 724 35.41 16.11 -2.85
N HIS A 725 36.01 15.15 -2.14
CA HIS A 725 37.05 14.27 -2.67
C HIS A 725 36.50 13.33 -3.75
N CYS A 726 35.33 12.73 -3.53
CA CYS A 726 34.66 11.86 -4.51
C CYS A 726 34.19 12.65 -5.75
N LEU A 727 33.68 13.87 -5.57
CA LEU A 727 33.31 14.76 -6.67
C LEU A 727 34.53 15.27 -7.42
N LEU A 728 35.65 15.56 -6.75
CA LEU A 728 36.91 15.94 -7.39
C LEU A 728 37.52 14.76 -8.17
N LEU A 729 37.52 13.55 -7.63
CA LEU A 729 37.95 12.34 -8.35
C LEU A 729 37.07 12.06 -9.57
N PHE A 730 35.75 12.21 -9.44
CA PHE A 730 34.81 12.08 -10.55
C PHE A 730 35.01 13.19 -11.61
N TYR A 731 35.31 14.42 -11.16
CA TYR A 731 35.63 15.56 -12.03
C TYR A 731 36.97 15.40 -12.76
N PHE A 732 38.01 14.88 -12.10
CA PHE A 732 39.30 14.55 -12.73
C PHE A 732 39.18 13.41 -13.75
N LEU A 733 38.30 12.43 -13.51
CA LEU A 733 37.99 11.37 -14.46
C LEU A 733 37.23 11.89 -15.69
N ILE A 734 36.32 12.86 -15.51
CA ILE A 734 35.61 13.53 -16.60
C ILE A 734 36.56 14.44 -17.41
N LEU A 735 37.47 15.16 -16.75
CA LEU A 735 38.48 16.01 -17.41
C LEU A 735 39.47 15.20 -18.25
N LYS A 736 39.80 13.96 -17.85
CA LYS A 736 40.60 13.04 -18.66
C LYS A 736 39.85 12.50 -19.88
N ALA A 737 38.52 12.44 -19.84
CA ALA A 737 37.71 11.84 -20.89
C ALA A 737 37.32 12.82 -22.01
N TYR A 738 37.40 14.14 -21.81
CA TYR A 738 36.91 15.14 -22.77
C TYR A 738 37.84 16.38 -22.89
N PRO A 739 38.85 16.36 -23.79
CA PRO A 739 39.90 17.40 -23.85
C PRO A 739 39.49 18.76 -24.44
N ASN A 740 38.31 18.88 -25.07
CA ASN A 740 38.01 20.01 -25.96
C ASN A 740 36.82 20.89 -25.52
N MET A 741 36.79 21.35 -24.27
CA MET A 741 35.79 22.32 -23.80
C MET A 741 36.41 23.66 -23.37
N TRP A 742 37.12 24.32 -24.28
CA TRP A 742 37.69 25.65 -24.04
C TRP A 742 36.64 26.78 -24.02
N THR A 743 35.43 26.54 -24.52
CA THR A 743 34.32 27.51 -24.54
C THR A 743 33.56 27.59 -23.22
N PHE A 744 33.64 26.54 -22.37
CA PHE A 744 32.99 26.52 -21.05
C PHE A 744 33.81 27.23 -19.96
N ILE A 745 35.14 27.23 -20.10
CA ILE A 745 36.10 27.81 -19.15
C ILE A 745 35.90 29.34 -19.00
N LYS A 746 35.59 30.06 -20.09
CA LYS A 746 35.36 31.52 -20.05
C LYS A 746 34.07 31.92 -19.33
N CYS A 747 33.07 31.03 -19.25
CA CYS A 747 31.83 31.30 -18.54
C CYS A 747 32.01 31.15 -17.02
N VAL A 748 32.81 30.16 -16.59
CA VAL A 748 33.03 29.83 -15.18
C VAL A 748 33.98 30.83 -14.49
N GLN A 749 35.01 31.32 -15.17
CA GLN A 749 35.95 32.31 -14.60
C GLN A 749 35.29 33.66 -14.28
N ASN A 750 34.22 34.03 -14.99
CA ASN A 750 33.48 35.27 -14.73
C ASN A 750 32.60 35.19 -13.47
N GLU A 751 32.08 34.01 -13.13
CA GLU A 751 31.28 33.80 -11.93
C GLU A 751 32.14 33.55 -10.67
N GLU A 752 33.34 32.97 -10.81
CA GLU A 752 34.29 32.83 -9.69
C GLU A 752 34.76 34.20 -9.16
N ASN A 753 35.03 35.16 -10.05
CA ASN A 753 35.44 36.52 -9.68
C ASN A 753 34.30 37.29 -8.97
N ARG A 754 33.05 37.04 -9.33
CA ARG A 754 31.87 37.57 -8.64
C ARG A 754 31.70 36.98 -7.24
N PHE A 755 32.00 35.69 -7.07
CA PHE A 755 31.87 34.99 -5.79
C PHE A 755 32.98 35.39 -4.79
N ARG A 756 34.21 35.62 -5.27
CA ARG A 756 35.33 36.10 -4.44
C ARG A 756 35.09 37.51 -3.88
N GLN A 757 34.47 38.41 -4.64
CA GLN A 757 34.09 39.74 -4.18
C GLN A 757 33.01 39.71 -3.08
N LEU A 758 32.07 38.76 -3.15
CA LEU A 758 31.04 38.53 -2.13
C LEU A 758 31.61 37.95 -0.83
N LEU A 759 32.60 37.06 -0.92
CA LEU A 759 33.29 36.47 0.23
C LEU A 759 34.13 37.49 1.02
N LEU A 760 34.77 38.44 0.33
CA LEU A 760 35.52 39.53 0.96
C LEU A 760 34.60 40.50 1.73
N GLN A 761 33.36 40.70 1.28
CA GLN A 761 32.37 41.52 1.99
C GLN A 761 31.76 40.79 3.20
N MET A 762 31.69 39.45 3.17
CA MET A 762 31.14 38.64 4.28
C MET A 762 32.12 38.46 5.44
N ASN A 763 33.44 38.43 5.19
CA ASN A 763 34.44 38.26 6.23
C ASN A 763 34.65 39.51 7.12
N ALA A 764 34.22 40.69 6.68
CA ALA A 764 34.30 41.91 7.50
C ALA A 764 33.30 41.92 8.69
N GLY A 765 32.28 41.06 8.68
CA GLY A 765 31.22 41.03 9.70
C GLY A 765 31.42 40.03 10.85
N ALA A 766 32.42 39.15 10.80
CA ALA A 766 32.54 37.99 11.69
C ALA A 766 33.62 38.09 12.79
N GLN A 767 34.10 39.30 13.11
CA GLN A 767 34.97 39.52 14.29
C GLN A 767 34.17 39.98 15.51
N ALA A 768 33.36 39.11 16.11
CA ALA A 768 32.87 39.31 17.49
C ALA A 768 32.30 38.02 18.12
N ARG A 769 33.14 37.29 18.90
CA ARG A 769 32.90 36.73 20.25
C ARG A 769 33.52 35.34 20.52
N LYS A 770 34.51 35.39 21.43
CA LYS A 770 34.97 34.45 22.48
C LYS A 770 35.67 33.12 22.12
N LYS A 771 36.99 33.15 22.39
CA LYS A 771 37.99 32.08 22.53
C LYS A 771 37.86 31.31 23.86
N THR A 772 38.27 30.05 23.88
CA THR A 772 38.66 29.30 25.10
C THR A 772 40.12 28.84 24.98
N ALA A 773 40.85 28.79 26.10
CA ALA A 773 42.31 28.74 26.15
C ALA A 773 42.97 27.45 25.61
N ALA A 774 42.28 26.30 25.62
CA ALA A 774 42.82 25.03 25.11
C ALA A 774 43.01 25.02 23.57
N THR A 775 42.17 25.75 22.84
CA THR A 775 42.27 25.89 21.38
C THR A 775 43.46 26.77 20.98
N SER A 776 43.92 27.66 21.86
CA SER A 776 44.99 28.62 21.54
C SER A 776 46.38 27.99 21.47
N PHE A 777 46.65 26.93 22.22
CA PHE A 777 47.96 26.27 22.24
C PHE A 777 48.16 25.38 21.01
N ILE A 778 47.13 24.61 20.66
CA ILE A 778 47.13 23.73 19.50
C ILE A 778 47.17 24.55 18.21
N GLN A 779 46.36 25.61 18.12
CA GLN A 779 46.36 26.48 16.94
C GLN A 779 47.71 27.17 16.75
N LYS A 780 48.33 27.67 17.83
CA LYS A 780 49.65 28.33 17.75
C LYS A 780 50.75 27.36 17.29
N ARG A 781 50.66 26.08 17.68
CA ARG A 781 51.59 25.02 17.24
C ARG A 781 51.37 24.64 15.77
N ILE A 782 50.11 24.56 15.33
CA ILE A 782 49.76 24.33 13.92
C ILE A 782 50.23 25.48 13.03
N ASP A 783 50.03 26.72 13.48
CA ASP A 783 50.45 27.90 12.73
C ASP A 783 51.97 27.95 12.60
N THR A 784 52.71 27.63 13.67
CA THR A 784 54.19 27.57 13.65
C THR A 784 54.71 26.47 12.71
N LEU A 785 54.11 25.28 12.71
CA LEU A 785 54.52 24.18 11.82
C LEU A 785 54.22 24.50 10.35
N ASN A 786 53.08 25.13 10.07
CA ASN A 786 52.72 25.55 8.73
C ASN A 786 53.62 26.67 8.20
N GLU A 787 54.05 27.60 9.05
CA GLU A 787 55.01 28.65 8.64
C GLU A 787 56.37 28.05 8.26
N ARG A 788 56.87 27.11 9.06
CA ARG A 788 58.13 26.40 8.76
C ARG A 788 58.05 25.57 7.48
N TYR A 789 56.91 24.92 7.22
CA TYR A 789 56.70 24.20 5.96
C TYR A 789 56.65 25.15 4.74
N LYS A 790 55.95 26.29 4.87
CA LYS A 790 55.90 27.31 3.81
C LYS A 790 57.26 27.94 3.51
N ASN A 791 58.11 28.07 4.52
CA ASN A 791 59.47 28.56 4.38
C ASN A 791 60.45 27.48 3.89
N GLY A 792 59.98 26.25 3.68
CA GLY A 792 60.80 25.12 3.21
C GLY A 792 61.75 24.55 4.27
N GLU A 793 61.55 24.87 5.55
CA GLU A 793 62.41 24.44 6.66
C GLU A 793 62.11 23.00 7.14
N ILE A 794 60.93 22.48 6.82
CA ILE A 794 60.51 21.10 7.10
C ILE A 794 59.77 20.55 5.88
N ASP A 795 59.89 19.25 5.64
CA ASP A 795 59.14 18.57 4.57
C ASP A 795 57.75 18.10 5.02
N VAL A 796 56.98 17.53 4.10
CA VAL A 796 55.59 17.16 4.35
C VAL A 796 55.45 16.02 5.34
N ASP A 797 56.44 15.12 5.43
CA ASP A 797 56.40 13.98 6.35
C ASP A 797 56.73 14.44 7.78
N GLN A 798 57.69 15.35 7.94
CA GLN A 798 58.01 15.99 9.22
C GLN A 798 56.87 16.90 9.73
N LEU A 799 56.14 17.55 8.83
CA LEU A 799 54.95 18.32 9.16
C LEU A 799 53.85 17.41 9.75
N LEU A 800 53.65 16.22 9.16
CA LEU A 800 52.65 15.26 9.58
C LEU A 800 53.00 14.59 10.92
N ASP A 801 54.27 14.24 11.14
CA ASP A 801 54.74 13.71 12.42
C ASP A 801 54.59 14.74 13.56
N GLY A 802 54.78 16.03 13.27
CA GLY A 802 54.61 17.12 14.24
C GLY A 802 53.18 17.30 14.76
N PHE A 803 52.18 16.78 14.05
CA PHE A 803 50.76 16.77 14.45
C PHE A 803 50.37 15.56 15.31
N SER A 804 51.26 14.57 15.47
CA SER A 804 51.04 13.39 16.30
C SER A 804 51.26 13.72 17.79
N LEU A 805 50.19 13.78 18.59
CA LEU A 805 50.29 13.90 20.04
C LEU A 805 50.75 12.55 20.65
N PRO A 806 51.72 12.52 21.60
CA PRO A 806 52.08 11.27 22.26
C PRO A 806 50.92 10.81 23.14
N ILE A 807 50.49 9.55 22.94
CA ILE A 807 49.47 8.90 23.76
C ILE A 807 50.04 8.70 25.17
N ALA A 808 49.71 9.61 26.09
CA ALA A 808 49.97 9.42 27.51
C ALA A 808 48.85 8.54 28.11
N LYS A 809 49.24 7.35 28.56
CA LYS A 809 48.51 6.52 29.53
C LYS A 809 48.17 7.33 30.79
N GLN A 810 46.92 7.28 31.25
CA GLN A 810 46.50 7.37 32.67
C GLN A 810 45.00 7.01 32.75
N LYS A 811 44.56 5.93 33.43
CA LYS A 811 44.39 5.76 34.89
C LYS A 811 43.74 6.99 35.54
N LYS A 812 42.42 6.99 35.73
CA LYS A 812 41.70 6.57 36.95
C LYS A 812 40.20 6.65 36.68
#